data_AF-A0A9E0DC85-F1
#
_entry.id   AF-A0A9E0DC85-F1
#
_cell.length_a   1.000
_cell.length_b   1.000
_cell.length_c   1.000
_cell.angle_alpha   90.00
_cell.angle_beta   90.00
_cell.angle_gamma   90.00
#
_symmetry.space_group_name_H-M   'P 1'
#
loop_
_entity.id
_entity.type
_entity.pdbx_description
1 polymer ?
#
loop_
_entity_poly.entity_id
_entity_poly.type
_entity_poly.pdbx_seq_one_letter_code
_entity_poly.pdbx_strand_id
1 'polypeptide(L)'
;MAASKSRRQRKVRTKSPATGLGREKTLPGPDLSGFTLAFFEFFGADIHRVNGGAENRFQIGLPPELAEHFAKPALNLVFRNAEVTSDTDLVAYGSRIFDRMMAYLDQQGALTVRQLPKRFSGGEELMQAVQPTNTSILNLRLREQSQNLLVFNWHITYRADDKREELVSVVLDEAGNRVLLQEDGHAQGLSLAGLLADSSEPAQETDEEGQPIPPRLPPMTQLARQAQTARKYVLYHADLRCVDHEQEILPRLHKVLSRLTTYYEEQISEVYDSHDLTGEKRRGLEEDLQRKIAEEVENHRLRVKVRLFSYALLHVPVATADITLGLSKSGAELQEIPVQVWRNLYDGTLRRPLCHACGQETAQITLDRNGHITCNDCLEQCHTCQDILCASCGVAACPVCGENNCDSCGQSCWACGERACPHHIDGCPVCGDAVCHSCQTACSHCGVRQCRSHLWADGVDQQLVCADCAIRCPGCHQYSAQLATCTTSGQRFCTNCAATCTTCQRSFGPGFFHVAPKTGKIYCQEHITICPACNTLTDDLRTCTVCGASCCPSCGHRCGICRDALCSEHTQRFAGCSHITCADHVQACAIGHERLCPLCANECAICERPHCADHAKRCGMCQQSYCKGCVRSSGLCESCATLEKEGTRINMRDEPISGYEEVAALERHYNWVRLANHRYVIYLGKGSLGLQALIVADKKRVISVRRQSPLDRILGRSWS
;
A
#
# COMPACT_ATOMS: atom_id res chain seq x y z
N MET A 1 37.08 11.81 25.97
CA MET A 1 38.41 12.36 25.65
C MET A 1 38.40 12.73 24.17
N ALA A 2 38.14 13.99 23.82
CA ALA A 2 39.13 15.07 23.64
C ALA A 2 39.73 15.02 22.21
N ALA A 3 39.88 16.08 21.41
CA ALA A 3 39.58 17.52 21.47
C ALA A 3 39.68 18.04 20.01
N SER A 4 38.79 18.92 19.54
CA SER A 4 38.97 20.38 19.36
C SER A 4 40.07 20.86 18.39
N LYS A 5 39.67 21.70 17.41
CA LYS A 5 40.34 22.93 16.91
C LYS A 5 39.54 23.47 15.71
N SER A 6 38.65 24.44 15.93
CA SER A 6 38.88 25.89 15.84
C SER A 6 39.11 26.41 14.41
N ARG A 7 38.07 27.02 13.81
CA ARG A 7 38.25 27.96 12.70
C ARG A 7 37.63 29.30 13.09
N ARG A 8 38.53 30.27 13.35
CA ARG A 8 38.27 31.65 13.73
C ARG A 8 37.49 32.39 12.62
N GLN A 9 36.31 32.88 12.96
CA GLN A 9 35.66 33.96 12.20
C GLN A 9 36.31 35.30 12.59
N ARG A 10 36.71 36.05 11.57
CA ARG A 10 37.35 37.37 11.68
C ARG A 10 36.23 38.41 11.79
N LYS A 11 36.07 39.00 12.98
CA LYS A 11 35.20 40.17 13.23
C LYS A 11 35.68 41.35 12.37
N VAL A 12 34.88 41.76 11.39
CA VAL A 12 34.97 43.08 10.79
C VAL A 12 34.02 44.00 11.55
N ARG A 13 34.62 45.04 12.11
CA ARG A 13 34.00 46.13 12.86
C ARG A 13 33.29 47.04 11.83
N THR A 14 31.97 47.09 11.83
CA THR A 14 31.21 48.15 11.14
C THR A 14 30.46 48.98 12.17
N LYS A 15 30.76 50.28 12.16
CA LYS A 15 30.13 51.32 12.98
C LYS A 15 28.65 51.44 12.62
N SER A 16 27.79 51.50 13.64
CA SER A 16 26.43 52.01 13.51
C SER A 16 26.44 53.49 13.09
N PRO A 17 25.59 53.91 12.14
CA PRO A 17 25.09 55.28 12.13
C PRO A 17 23.75 55.34 12.89
N ALA A 18 23.64 56.38 13.69
CA ALA A 18 22.45 56.77 14.42
C ALA A 18 21.30 57.14 13.47
N THR A 19 20.10 56.78 13.91
CA THR A 19 18.79 57.44 13.69
C THR A 19 18.75 58.63 12.72
N GLY A 20 18.18 58.40 11.55
CA GLY A 20 17.56 59.41 10.71
C GLY A 20 16.20 58.90 10.26
N LEU A 21 15.12 59.63 10.57
CA LEU A 21 13.77 59.39 10.08
C LEU A 21 13.80 59.28 8.54
N GLY A 22 13.58 58.07 8.03
CA GLY A 22 13.59 57.77 6.61
C GLY A 22 12.32 58.30 5.94
N ARG A 23 12.49 59.31 5.09
CA ARG A 23 11.56 59.64 4.01
C ARG A 23 11.27 58.37 3.20
N GLU A 24 9.99 58.09 2.99
CA GLU A 24 9.53 57.15 1.97
C GLU A 24 10.23 57.48 0.65
N LYS A 25 10.87 56.46 0.06
CA LYS A 25 11.29 56.52 -1.33
C LYS A 25 10.02 56.46 -2.18
N THR A 26 9.57 57.62 -2.64
CA THR A 26 8.61 57.73 -3.73
C THR A 26 9.17 56.98 -4.94
N LEU A 27 8.47 55.92 -5.37
CA LEU A 27 8.54 55.44 -6.75
C LEU A 27 8.37 56.65 -7.69
N PRO A 28 9.00 56.67 -8.88
CA PRO A 28 8.76 57.73 -9.84
C PRO A 28 7.26 57.73 -10.15
N GLY A 29 6.53 58.72 -9.63
CA GLY A 29 5.10 58.85 -9.86
C GLY A 29 4.84 58.98 -11.37
N PRO A 30 3.64 58.60 -11.85
CA PRO A 30 3.25 58.85 -13.23
C PRO A 30 3.44 60.34 -13.56
N ASP A 31 3.86 60.62 -14.78
CA ASP A 31 4.12 61.99 -15.23
C ASP A 31 2.83 62.83 -15.17
N LEU A 32 2.66 63.53 -14.04
CA LEU A 32 1.50 64.39 -13.79
C LEU A 32 1.37 65.46 -14.88
N SER A 33 2.50 65.94 -15.41
CA SER A 33 2.50 66.93 -16.47
C SER A 33 1.98 66.34 -17.78
N GLY A 34 2.48 65.17 -18.18
CA GLY A 34 1.98 64.42 -19.33
C GLY A 34 0.49 64.10 -19.23
N PHE A 35 0.01 63.62 -18.07
CA PHE A 35 -1.41 63.36 -17.84
C PHE A 35 -2.26 64.63 -18.01
N THR A 36 -1.84 65.73 -17.39
CA THR A 36 -2.60 66.99 -17.45
C THR A 36 -2.69 67.55 -18.86
N LEU A 37 -1.60 67.50 -19.62
CA LEU A 37 -1.60 67.96 -21.00
C LEU A 37 -2.48 67.06 -21.88
N ALA A 38 -2.36 65.74 -21.74
CA ALA A 38 -3.19 64.79 -22.49
C ALA A 38 -4.69 64.97 -22.20
N PHE A 39 -5.06 65.27 -20.95
CA PHE A 39 -6.46 65.58 -20.60
C PHE A 39 -6.98 66.79 -21.40
N PHE A 40 -6.25 67.90 -21.37
CA PHE A 40 -6.68 69.12 -22.04
C PHE A 40 -6.68 68.97 -23.56
N GLU A 41 -5.66 68.32 -24.12
CA GLU A 41 -5.58 68.01 -25.55
C GLU A 41 -6.73 67.12 -26.01
N PHE A 42 -7.04 66.05 -25.25
CA PHE A 42 -8.13 65.13 -25.57
C PHE A 42 -9.49 65.81 -25.66
N PHE A 43 -9.75 66.79 -24.78
CA PHE A 43 -10.99 67.57 -24.77
C PHE A 43 -10.92 68.82 -25.66
N GLY A 44 -9.94 68.91 -26.56
CA GLY A 44 -9.86 69.96 -27.58
C GLY A 44 -9.47 71.35 -27.05
N ALA A 45 -8.72 71.41 -25.94
CA ALA A 45 -8.16 72.66 -25.45
C ALA A 45 -6.87 73.04 -26.18
N ASP A 46 -6.67 74.34 -26.38
CA ASP A 46 -5.47 74.89 -27.02
C ASP A 46 -4.34 75.04 -25.99
N ILE A 47 -3.22 74.34 -26.21
CA ILE A 47 -2.09 74.29 -25.27
C ILE A 47 -0.92 75.12 -25.81
N HIS A 48 -0.50 76.14 -25.06
CA HIS A 48 0.66 76.96 -25.37
C HIS A 48 1.70 76.93 -24.25
N ARG A 49 2.95 76.60 -24.60
CA ARG A 49 4.08 76.71 -23.66
C ARG A 49 4.57 78.15 -23.61
N VAL A 50 4.66 78.72 -22.40
CA VAL A 50 5.11 80.12 -22.23
C VAL A 50 6.63 80.18 -22.19
N ASN A 51 7.25 80.72 -23.25
CA ASN A 51 8.70 80.91 -23.33
C ASN A 51 9.12 82.14 -22.50
N GLY A 52 9.86 81.94 -21.39
CA GLY A 52 10.44 83.05 -20.61
C GLY A 52 10.51 82.90 -19.08
N GLY A 53 10.12 81.75 -18.51
CA GLY A 53 10.29 81.43 -17.09
C GLY A 53 10.48 79.91 -16.91
N ALA A 54 10.84 79.46 -15.70
CA ALA A 54 11.17 78.08 -15.34
C ALA A 54 10.40 77.00 -16.14
N GLU A 55 11.09 75.90 -16.49
CA GLU A 55 10.78 74.96 -17.58
C GLU A 55 9.35 74.38 -17.71
N ASN A 56 8.39 74.65 -16.82
CA ASN A 56 7.11 73.93 -16.73
C ASN A 56 5.87 74.85 -16.59
N ARG A 57 5.77 75.92 -17.39
CA ARG A 57 4.59 76.79 -17.44
C ARG A 57 3.79 76.63 -18.75
N PHE A 58 2.49 76.38 -18.62
CA PHE A 58 1.58 76.18 -19.75
C PHE A 58 0.34 77.07 -19.64
N GLN A 59 -0.06 77.68 -20.75
CA GLN A 59 -1.31 78.39 -20.89
C GLN A 59 -2.28 77.52 -21.69
N ILE A 60 -3.45 77.25 -21.11
CA ILE A 60 -4.48 76.38 -21.68
C ILE A 60 -5.71 77.22 -22.01
N GLY A 61 -6.08 77.33 -23.29
CA GLY A 61 -7.35 77.89 -23.73
C GLY A 61 -8.44 76.83 -23.66
N LEU A 62 -9.48 77.05 -22.84
CA LEU A 62 -10.51 76.05 -22.60
C LEU A 62 -11.68 76.19 -23.60
N PRO A 63 -12.16 75.09 -24.21
CA PRO A 63 -13.39 75.09 -24.99
C PRO A 63 -14.60 75.41 -24.09
N PRO A 64 -15.76 75.81 -24.66
CA PRO A 64 -16.91 76.31 -23.89
C PRO A 64 -17.35 75.39 -22.74
N GLU A 65 -17.38 74.08 -22.97
CA GLU A 65 -17.78 73.08 -21.98
C GLU A 65 -16.79 73.01 -20.80
N LEU A 66 -15.48 72.96 -21.09
CA LEU A 66 -14.46 73.00 -20.05
C LEU A 66 -14.41 74.36 -19.35
N ALA A 67 -14.64 75.46 -20.06
CA ALA A 67 -14.65 76.79 -19.48
C ALA A 67 -15.77 76.97 -18.45
N GLU A 68 -16.94 76.38 -18.70
CA GLU A 68 -18.05 76.31 -17.75
C GLU A 68 -17.67 75.49 -16.51
N HIS A 69 -17.16 74.27 -16.70
CA HIS A 69 -16.77 73.38 -15.59
C HIS A 69 -15.65 73.96 -14.71
N PHE A 70 -14.63 74.55 -15.35
CA PHE A 70 -13.51 75.19 -14.65
C PHE A 70 -13.80 76.64 -14.24
N ALA A 71 -14.97 77.19 -14.59
CA ALA A 71 -15.39 78.56 -14.31
C ALA A 71 -14.36 79.64 -14.74
N LYS A 72 -13.56 79.34 -15.76
CA LYS A 72 -12.50 80.19 -16.32
C LYS A 72 -12.36 79.88 -17.82
N PRO A 73 -12.15 80.87 -18.70
CA PRO A 73 -11.93 80.63 -20.13
C PRO A 73 -10.51 80.14 -20.46
N ALA A 74 -9.54 80.36 -19.55
CA ALA A 74 -8.17 79.90 -19.70
C ALA A 74 -7.54 79.58 -18.34
N LEU A 75 -6.55 78.70 -18.34
CA LEU A 75 -5.77 78.29 -17.16
C LEU A 75 -4.27 78.51 -17.40
N ASN A 76 -3.55 78.96 -16.38
CA ASN A 76 -2.09 79.09 -16.42
C ASN A 76 -1.47 78.07 -15.47
N LEU A 77 -1.08 76.91 -15.99
CA LEU A 77 -0.68 75.76 -15.19
C LEU A 77 0.81 75.80 -14.84
N VAL A 78 1.11 75.49 -13.57
CA VAL A 78 2.47 75.26 -13.06
C VAL A 78 2.52 73.97 -12.25
N PHE A 79 3.65 73.26 -12.28
CA PHE A 79 3.82 71.96 -11.60
C PHE A 79 4.73 72.01 -10.37
N ARG A 80 5.28 73.19 -10.05
CA ARG A 80 6.17 73.41 -8.91
C ARG A 80 5.62 74.50 -8.00
N ASN A 81 5.57 74.22 -6.70
CA ASN A 81 5.02 75.15 -5.72
C ASN A 81 5.79 76.50 -5.66
N ALA A 82 7.10 76.49 -5.97
CA ALA A 82 7.93 77.70 -6.00
C ALA A 82 7.54 78.70 -7.11
N GLU A 83 6.71 78.28 -8.07
CA GLU A 83 6.36 79.06 -9.26
C GLU A 83 4.94 79.62 -9.21
N VAL A 84 4.23 79.41 -8.09
CA VAL A 84 2.84 79.85 -7.89
C VAL A 84 2.79 81.36 -7.64
N THR A 85 2.13 82.08 -8.54
CA THR A 85 1.73 83.48 -8.41
C THR A 85 0.20 83.61 -8.31
N SER A 86 -0.33 84.82 -8.12
CA SER A 86 -1.79 85.07 -8.13
C SER A 86 -2.49 84.63 -9.41
N ASP A 87 -1.75 84.56 -10.51
CA ASP A 87 -2.28 84.37 -11.86
C ASP A 87 -1.99 82.98 -12.43
N THR A 88 -1.45 82.08 -11.61
CA THR A 88 -1.12 80.70 -11.99
C THR A 88 -1.84 79.69 -11.10
N ASP A 89 -2.28 78.59 -11.70
CA ASP A 89 -2.91 77.48 -11.02
C ASP A 89 -1.91 76.31 -10.86
N LEU A 90 -1.64 75.92 -9.61
CA LEU A 90 -0.78 74.78 -9.30
C LEU A 90 -1.48 73.47 -9.63
N VAL A 91 -0.80 72.62 -10.40
CA VAL A 91 -1.21 71.23 -10.65
C VAL A 91 -0.35 70.31 -9.80
N ALA A 92 -0.98 69.75 -8.77
CA ALA A 92 -0.40 68.76 -7.87
C ALA A 92 -1.53 67.80 -7.45
N TYR A 93 -1.18 66.61 -6.95
CA TYR A 93 -2.17 65.73 -6.33
C TYR A 93 -2.89 66.47 -5.19
N GLY A 94 -4.23 66.50 -5.23
CA GLY A 94 -5.06 67.26 -4.29
C GLY A 94 -5.14 68.76 -4.55
N SER A 95 -4.63 69.26 -5.68
CA SER A 95 -4.88 70.64 -6.09
C SER A 95 -6.27 70.79 -6.70
N ARG A 96 -6.87 71.97 -6.55
CA ARG A 96 -8.23 72.25 -7.06
C ARG A 96 -8.39 71.98 -8.55
N ILE A 97 -7.37 72.25 -9.37
CA ILE A 97 -7.40 71.97 -10.81
C ILE A 97 -7.44 70.47 -11.05
N PHE A 98 -6.55 69.72 -10.39
CA PHE A 98 -6.52 68.27 -10.52
C PHE A 98 -7.83 67.63 -10.07
N ASP A 99 -8.39 68.05 -8.93
CA ASP A 99 -9.69 67.56 -8.44
C ASP A 99 -10.83 67.87 -9.41
N ARG A 100 -10.81 69.04 -10.08
CA ARG A 100 -11.78 69.39 -11.11
C ARG A 100 -11.62 68.54 -12.38
N MET A 101 -10.40 68.23 -12.79
CA MET A 101 -10.16 67.29 -13.89
C MET A 101 -10.73 65.91 -13.56
N MET A 102 -10.46 65.39 -12.35
CA MET A 102 -11.01 64.11 -11.90
C MET A 102 -12.55 64.14 -11.84
N ALA A 103 -13.14 65.22 -11.33
CA ALA A 103 -14.60 65.37 -11.28
C ALA A 103 -15.25 65.45 -12.66
N TYR A 104 -14.56 66.01 -13.66
CA TYR A 104 -15.02 66.01 -15.05
C TYR A 104 -14.98 64.59 -15.62
N LEU A 105 -13.86 63.87 -15.43
CA LEU A 105 -13.71 62.49 -15.90
C LEU A 105 -14.71 61.51 -15.26
N ASP A 106 -15.11 61.70 -13.99
CA ASP A 106 -16.08 60.82 -13.32
C ASP A 106 -17.48 60.88 -13.95
N GLN A 107 -17.77 61.90 -14.76
CA GLN A 107 -19.03 62.04 -15.52
C GLN A 107 -18.92 61.55 -16.97
N GLN A 108 -17.72 61.12 -17.41
CA GLN A 108 -17.43 60.77 -18.79
C GLN A 108 -17.02 59.30 -18.92
N GLY A 109 -17.23 58.71 -20.11
CA GLY A 109 -16.60 57.43 -20.48
C GLY A 109 -17.14 56.18 -19.78
N ALA A 110 -18.41 56.17 -19.37
CA ALA A 110 -19.03 55.01 -18.72
C ALA A 110 -19.01 53.74 -19.59
N LEU A 111 -19.14 53.90 -20.91
CA LEU A 111 -19.04 52.85 -21.93
C LEU A 111 -18.11 53.30 -23.05
N THR A 112 -17.25 52.40 -23.53
CA THR A 112 -16.60 52.55 -24.84
C THR A 112 -16.78 51.29 -25.67
N VAL A 113 -16.96 51.44 -26.98
CA VAL A 113 -17.03 50.33 -27.93
C VAL A 113 -15.88 50.50 -28.91
N ARG A 114 -15.05 49.46 -29.06
CA ARG A 114 -13.91 49.46 -29.96
C ARG A 114 -13.86 48.17 -30.76
N GLN A 115 -13.20 48.22 -31.91
CA GLN A 115 -12.97 47.07 -32.78
C GLN A 115 -11.48 46.79 -32.91
N LEU A 116 -11.09 45.53 -32.76
CA LEU A 116 -9.71 45.12 -32.99
C LEU A 116 -9.45 44.90 -34.48
N PRO A 117 -8.24 45.24 -34.97
CA PRO A 117 -7.88 45.03 -36.36
C PRO A 117 -7.70 43.53 -36.67
N LYS A 118 -7.91 43.17 -37.94
CA LYS A 118 -7.55 41.84 -38.45
C LYS A 118 -6.05 41.83 -38.77
N ARG A 119 -5.26 41.07 -38.00
CA ARG A 119 -3.82 40.87 -38.23
C ARG A 119 -3.53 39.61 -39.02
N PHE A 120 -4.38 38.59 -38.85
CA PHE A 120 -4.30 37.32 -39.52
C PHE A 120 -5.43 37.21 -40.54
N SER A 121 -5.09 36.79 -41.74
CA SER A 121 -6.02 36.44 -42.80
C SER A 121 -5.64 35.04 -43.30
N GLY A 122 -6.63 34.17 -43.47
CA GLY A 122 -6.34 32.83 -43.98
C GLY A 122 -7.40 31.82 -43.62
N GLY A 123 -8.28 31.54 -44.58
CA GLY A 123 -9.14 30.37 -44.55
C GLY A 123 -8.34 29.06 -44.63
N GLU A 124 -7.14 29.06 -45.22
CA GLU A 124 -6.34 27.84 -45.46
C GLU A 124 -5.95 27.10 -44.17
N GLU A 125 -5.48 27.80 -43.14
CA GLU A 125 -5.19 27.18 -41.83
C GLU A 125 -6.46 26.66 -41.16
N LEU A 126 -7.60 27.32 -41.38
CA LEU A 126 -8.90 26.91 -40.86
C LEU A 126 -9.40 25.64 -41.58
N MET A 127 -9.12 25.52 -42.87
CA MET A 127 -9.40 24.33 -43.70
C MET A 127 -8.54 23.13 -43.28
N GLN A 128 -7.28 23.37 -42.92
CA GLN A 128 -6.34 22.34 -42.48
C GLN A 128 -6.40 22.09 -40.96
N ALA A 129 -7.22 22.85 -40.22
CA ALA A 129 -7.31 22.77 -38.77
C ALA A 129 -7.76 21.39 -38.29
N VAL A 130 -8.54 20.70 -39.12
CA VAL A 130 -9.12 19.39 -38.85
C VAL A 130 -8.85 18.44 -40.02
N GLN A 131 -8.37 17.25 -39.70
CA GLN A 131 -8.09 16.15 -40.62
C GLN A 131 -8.94 14.94 -40.20
N PRO A 132 -10.08 14.69 -40.87
CA PRO A 132 -10.89 13.53 -40.59
C PRO A 132 -10.19 12.25 -41.06
N THR A 133 -10.21 11.19 -40.25
CA THR A 133 -9.49 9.92 -40.51
C THR A 133 -10.39 8.78 -40.98
N ASN A 134 -11.57 8.62 -40.34
CA ASN A 134 -12.55 7.56 -40.62
C ASN A 134 -13.92 8.10 -41.02
N THR A 135 -13.99 9.39 -41.37
CA THR A 135 -15.22 10.10 -41.72
C THR A 135 -14.97 11.03 -42.91
N SER A 136 -16.03 11.46 -43.59
CA SER A 136 -15.97 12.45 -44.67
C SER A 136 -16.63 13.76 -44.25
N ILE A 137 -16.13 14.87 -44.79
CA ILE A 137 -16.77 16.18 -44.65
C ILE A 137 -17.93 16.25 -45.65
N LEU A 138 -19.15 16.37 -45.14
CA LEU A 138 -20.37 16.50 -45.95
C LEU A 138 -20.64 17.96 -46.32
N ASN A 139 -20.39 18.87 -45.38
CA ASN A 139 -20.63 20.30 -45.55
C ASN A 139 -19.56 21.09 -44.81
N LEU A 140 -19.23 22.26 -45.36
CA LEU A 140 -18.31 23.21 -44.77
C LEU A 140 -18.81 24.61 -45.08
N ARG A 141 -19.02 25.42 -44.04
CA ARG A 141 -19.38 26.84 -44.16
C ARG A 141 -18.38 27.68 -43.40
N LEU A 142 -17.77 28.63 -44.10
CA LEU A 142 -16.86 29.61 -43.53
C LEU A 142 -17.63 30.91 -43.27
N ARG A 143 -17.48 31.45 -42.06
CA ARG A 143 -18.10 32.72 -41.66
C ARG A 143 -17.07 33.55 -40.90
N GLU A 144 -17.07 34.85 -41.17
CA GLU A 144 -16.39 35.82 -40.33
C GLU A 144 -17.42 36.51 -39.45
N GLN A 145 -17.15 36.58 -38.16
CA GLN A 145 -18.00 37.24 -37.18
C GLN A 145 -17.14 37.97 -36.16
N SER A 146 -17.77 38.79 -35.32
CA SER A 146 -17.09 39.46 -34.22
C SER A 146 -17.56 38.87 -32.89
N GLN A 147 -16.61 38.52 -32.03
CA GLN A 147 -16.89 38.14 -30.65
C GLN A 147 -16.69 39.34 -29.73
N ASN A 148 -17.41 39.33 -28.62
CA ASN A 148 -17.38 40.41 -27.64
C ASN A 148 -16.45 40.05 -26.48
N LEU A 149 -15.41 40.87 -26.27
CA LEU A 149 -14.69 40.92 -25.00
C LEU A 149 -15.18 42.11 -24.18
N LEU A 150 -15.55 41.86 -22.93
CA LEU A 150 -16.02 42.88 -22.01
C LEU A 150 -14.96 43.17 -20.96
N VAL A 151 -14.54 44.42 -20.91
CA VAL A 151 -13.59 44.92 -19.91
C VAL A 151 -14.38 45.71 -18.87
N PHE A 152 -14.35 45.29 -17.61
CA PHE A 152 -14.96 46.05 -16.51
C PHE A 152 -13.86 46.67 -15.66
N ASN A 153 -13.88 47.98 -15.51
CA ASN A 153 -12.94 48.75 -14.71
C ASN A 153 -13.57 49.10 -13.37
N TRP A 154 -12.93 48.67 -12.28
CA TRP A 154 -13.43 48.82 -10.92
C TRP A 154 -12.51 49.71 -10.11
N HIS A 155 -13.11 50.58 -9.32
CA HIS A 155 -12.42 51.38 -8.34
C HIS A 155 -12.63 50.77 -6.95
N ILE A 156 -11.54 50.42 -6.28
CA ILE A 156 -11.55 49.85 -4.94
C ILE A 156 -10.95 50.88 -3.98
N THR A 157 -11.70 51.21 -2.93
CA THR A 157 -11.24 52.09 -1.85
C THR A 157 -11.15 51.29 -0.56
N TYR A 158 -9.96 51.25 0.03
CA TYR A 158 -9.68 50.72 1.35
C TYR A 158 -9.56 51.87 2.33
N ARG A 159 -10.30 51.80 3.43
CA ARG A 159 -10.31 52.84 4.47
C ARG A 159 -10.15 52.22 5.84
N ALA A 160 -9.10 52.62 6.54
CA ALA A 160 -8.86 52.37 7.96
C ALA A 160 -8.39 53.69 8.60
N ASP A 161 -7.24 53.69 9.28
CA ASP A 161 -6.53 54.89 9.72
C ASP A 161 -5.94 55.67 8.53
N ASP A 162 -5.68 54.98 7.41
CA ASP A 162 -5.32 55.55 6.12
C ASP A 162 -6.37 55.26 5.03
N LYS A 163 -6.26 55.96 3.89
CA LYS A 163 -7.07 55.75 2.70
C LYS A 163 -6.17 55.25 1.57
N ARG A 164 -6.50 54.10 0.98
CA ARG A 164 -5.82 53.54 -0.19
C ARG A 164 -6.81 53.29 -1.31
N GLU A 165 -6.40 53.54 -2.54
CA GLU A 165 -7.24 53.41 -3.73
C GLU A 165 -6.49 52.65 -4.82
N GLU A 166 -7.18 51.76 -5.51
CA GLU A 166 -6.65 51.06 -6.68
C GLU A 166 -7.73 50.90 -7.77
N LEU A 167 -7.26 50.77 -9.01
CA LEU A 167 -8.07 50.44 -10.17
C LEU A 167 -7.78 49.00 -10.60
N VAL A 168 -8.83 48.22 -10.80
CA VAL A 168 -8.74 46.82 -11.21
C VAL A 168 -9.60 46.59 -12.44
N SER A 169 -9.01 46.04 -13.49
CA SER A 169 -9.69 45.69 -14.73
C SER A 169 -9.94 44.19 -14.80
N VAL A 170 -11.16 43.79 -15.13
CA VAL A 170 -11.53 42.38 -15.35
C VAL A 170 -12.04 42.22 -16.77
N VAL A 171 -11.37 41.37 -17.55
CA VAL A 171 -11.78 41.04 -18.92
C VAL A 171 -12.54 39.71 -18.93
N LEU A 172 -13.73 39.71 -19.51
CA LEU A 172 -14.56 38.54 -19.71
C LEU A 172 -14.79 38.28 -21.20
N ASP A 173 -14.84 37.01 -21.58
CA ASP A 173 -15.33 36.58 -22.88
C ASP A 173 -16.87 36.63 -22.96
N GLU A 174 -17.41 36.34 -24.15
CA GLU A 174 -18.85 36.32 -24.39
C GLU A 174 -19.61 35.28 -23.54
N ALA A 175 -18.94 34.19 -23.15
CA ALA A 175 -19.47 33.17 -22.25
C ALA A 175 -19.39 33.57 -20.76
N GLY A 176 -18.66 34.65 -20.44
CA GLY A 176 -18.45 35.16 -19.08
C GLY A 176 -17.25 34.55 -18.36
N ASN A 177 -16.36 33.85 -19.06
CA ASN A 177 -15.11 33.36 -18.50
C ASN A 177 -14.09 34.50 -18.43
N ARG A 178 -13.24 34.51 -17.38
CA ARG A 178 -12.19 35.52 -17.24
C ARG A 178 -11.07 35.24 -18.24
N VAL A 179 -10.71 36.25 -19.01
CA VAL A 179 -9.51 36.26 -19.85
C VAL A 179 -8.35 36.77 -19.02
N LEU A 180 -7.24 36.04 -18.99
CA LEU A 180 -6.07 36.38 -18.17
C LEU A 180 -5.29 37.54 -18.79
N LEU A 181 -4.91 38.51 -17.97
CA LEU A 181 -4.09 39.65 -18.39
C LEU A 181 -2.63 39.47 -18.00
N GLN A 182 -1.70 40.09 -18.74
CA GLN A 182 -0.28 40.13 -18.37
C GLN A 182 -0.06 40.87 -17.05
N GLU A 183 -0.87 41.89 -16.81
CA GLU A 183 -0.88 42.74 -15.63
C GLU A 183 -1.18 41.94 -14.34
N ASP A 184 -1.84 40.78 -14.46
CA ASP A 184 -2.09 39.83 -13.37
C ASP A 184 -0.86 38.93 -13.05
N GLY A 185 0.28 39.16 -13.71
CA GLY A 185 1.50 38.34 -13.56
C GLY A 185 1.54 37.09 -14.45
N HIS A 186 0.61 36.95 -15.40
CA HIS A 186 0.60 35.86 -16.36
C HIS A 186 1.42 36.22 -17.61
N ALA A 187 2.60 35.62 -17.77
CA ALA A 187 3.51 35.89 -18.89
C ALA A 187 2.88 35.64 -20.29
N GLN A 188 1.83 34.81 -20.36
CA GLN A 188 1.08 34.50 -21.59
C GLN A 188 -0.29 35.20 -21.66
N GLY A 189 -0.59 36.12 -20.73
CA GLY A 189 -1.85 36.87 -20.73
C GLY A 189 -1.93 37.88 -21.89
N LEU A 190 -3.11 38.48 -22.07
CA LEU A 190 -3.31 39.60 -22.99
C LEU A 190 -2.84 40.91 -22.34
N SER A 191 -2.28 41.82 -23.14
CA SER A 191 -2.00 43.19 -22.69
C SER A 191 -3.24 44.05 -22.95
N LEU A 192 -3.94 44.47 -21.90
CA LEU A 192 -5.13 45.31 -22.06
C LEU A 192 -4.78 46.67 -22.68
N ALA A 193 -3.66 47.26 -22.23
CA ALA A 193 -3.14 48.49 -22.82
C ALA A 193 -2.85 48.34 -24.33
N GLY A 194 -2.26 47.22 -24.74
CA GLY A 194 -2.03 46.90 -26.16
C GLY A 194 -3.33 46.75 -26.95
N LEU A 195 -4.30 46.01 -26.41
CA LEU A 195 -5.62 45.84 -27.03
C LEU A 195 -6.32 47.18 -27.25
N LEU A 196 -6.34 48.06 -26.23
CA LEU A 196 -6.99 49.36 -26.33
C LEU A 196 -6.26 50.29 -27.30
N ALA A 197 -4.93 50.27 -27.31
CA ALA A 197 -4.12 51.10 -28.21
C ALA A 197 -4.25 50.68 -29.69
N ASP A 198 -4.35 49.38 -29.96
CA ASP A 198 -4.53 48.84 -31.31
C ASP A 198 -5.97 48.98 -31.83
N SER A 199 -6.92 49.18 -30.94
CA SER A 199 -8.33 49.19 -31.27
C SER A 199 -8.78 50.50 -31.92
N SER A 200 -9.68 50.43 -32.90
CA SER A 200 -10.29 51.58 -33.55
C SER A 200 -11.75 51.72 -33.16
N GLU A 201 -12.38 52.85 -33.50
CA GLU A 201 -13.84 52.94 -33.45
C GLU A 201 -14.45 51.95 -34.44
N PRO A 202 -15.56 51.29 -34.06
CA PRO A 202 -16.31 50.46 -35.01
C PRO A 202 -16.81 51.34 -36.15
N ALA A 203 -16.83 50.79 -37.37
CA ALA A 203 -17.40 51.51 -38.51
C ALA A 203 -18.86 51.90 -38.21
N GLN A 204 -19.20 53.18 -38.40
CA GLN A 204 -20.53 53.69 -38.16
C GLN A 204 -21.47 53.17 -39.25
N GLU A 205 -22.32 52.20 -38.91
CA GLU A 205 -23.37 51.73 -39.82
C GLU A 205 -24.41 52.85 -39.96
N THR A 206 -24.84 53.12 -41.19
CA THR A 206 -25.98 54.01 -41.45
C THR A 206 -27.17 53.19 -41.90
N ASP A 207 -28.37 53.59 -41.50
CA ASP A 207 -29.61 52.99 -42.00
C ASP A 207 -29.88 53.38 -43.47
N GLU A 208 -30.99 52.89 -44.01
CA GLU A 208 -31.43 53.20 -45.39
C GLU A 208 -31.65 54.70 -45.64
N GLU A 209 -31.77 55.50 -44.56
CA GLU A 209 -31.98 56.95 -44.57
C GLU A 209 -30.69 57.75 -44.34
N GLY A 210 -29.55 57.06 -44.20
CA GLY A 210 -28.24 57.67 -43.96
C GLY A 210 -28.03 58.12 -42.50
N GLN A 211 -28.92 57.76 -41.58
CA GLN A 211 -28.75 58.06 -40.16
C GLN A 211 -27.85 57.03 -39.48
N PRO A 212 -26.98 57.46 -38.55
CA PRO A 212 -26.09 56.54 -37.86
C PRO A 212 -26.85 55.61 -36.91
N ILE A 213 -26.69 54.30 -37.12
CA ILE A 213 -27.22 53.25 -36.26
C ILE A 213 -26.29 53.13 -35.03
N PRO A 214 -26.83 53.13 -33.81
CA PRO A 214 -26.03 52.92 -32.62
C PRO A 214 -25.38 51.52 -32.65
N PRO A 215 -24.15 51.37 -32.11
CA PRO A 215 -23.46 50.09 -32.07
C PRO A 215 -24.31 49.04 -31.35
N ARG A 216 -24.35 47.81 -31.90
CA ARG A 216 -25.14 46.72 -31.32
C ARG A 216 -24.53 46.27 -30.00
N LEU A 217 -25.16 46.64 -28.91
CA LEU A 217 -24.79 46.19 -27.57
C LEU A 217 -25.43 44.84 -27.23
N PRO A 218 -24.77 44.00 -26.40
CA PRO A 218 -25.42 42.82 -25.85
C PRO A 218 -26.67 43.18 -25.04
N PRO A 219 -27.66 42.27 -24.91
CA PRO A 219 -28.83 42.50 -24.08
C PRO A 219 -28.44 42.90 -22.65
N MET A 220 -29.18 43.84 -22.06
CA MET A 220 -28.91 44.34 -20.70
C MET A 220 -28.86 43.23 -19.65
N THR A 221 -29.62 42.15 -19.83
CA THR A 221 -29.59 40.98 -18.95
C THR A 221 -28.24 40.24 -19.01
N GLN A 222 -27.64 40.14 -20.19
CA GLN A 222 -26.31 39.55 -20.38
C GLN A 222 -25.22 40.44 -19.76
N LEU A 223 -25.26 41.75 -20.04
CA LEU A 223 -24.32 42.72 -19.47
C LEU A 223 -24.37 42.74 -17.95
N ALA A 224 -25.58 42.74 -17.35
CA ALA A 224 -25.75 42.71 -15.91
C ALA A 224 -25.19 41.41 -15.30
N ARG A 225 -25.41 40.26 -15.95
CA ARG A 225 -24.85 38.97 -15.52
C ARG A 225 -23.33 38.97 -15.59
N GLN A 226 -22.74 39.46 -16.68
CA GLN A 226 -21.29 39.54 -16.84
C GLN A 226 -20.67 40.52 -15.84
N ALA A 227 -21.31 41.67 -15.59
CA ALA A 227 -20.87 42.62 -14.56
C ALA A 227 -20.89 42.00 -13.16
N GLN A 228 -21.91 41.19 -12.83
CA GLN A 228 -21.96 40.45 -11.56
C GLN A 228 -20.83 39.42 -11.47
N THR A 229 -20.54 38.70 -12.55
CA THR A 229 -19.41 37.76 -12.60
C THR A 229 -18.08 38.50 -12.41
N ALA A 230 -17.86 39.62 -13.12
CA ALA A 230 -16.68 40.46 -12.96
C ALA A 230 -16.54 40.97 -11.51
N ARG A 231 -17.64 41.41 -10.90
CA ARG A 231 -17.66 41.85 -9.50
C ARG A 231 -17.16 40.78 -8.54
N LYS A 232 -17.47 39.50 -8.76
CA LYS A 232 -16.96 38.41 -7.91
C LYS A 232 -15.45 38.31 -7.95
N TYR A 233 -14.83 38.43 -9.13
CA TYR A 233 -13.37 38.43 -9.27
C TYR A 233 -12.73 39.63 -8.57
N VAL A 234 -13.36 40.80 -8.65
CA VAL A 234 -12.86 42.02 -7.99
C VAL A 234 -12.99 41.95 -6.48
N LEU A 235 -14.10 41.41 -5.95
CA LEU A 235 -14.25 41.17 -4.53
C LEU A 235 -13.20 40.18 -4.02
N TYR A 236 -12.95 39.11 -4.77
CA TYR A 236 -11.87 38.17 -4.43
C TYR A 236 -10.49 38.83 -4.44
N HIS A 237 -10.18 39.66 -5.45
CA HIS A 237 -8.96 40.47 -5.45
C HIS A 237 -8.88 41.38 -4.23
N ALA A 238 -10.00 42.04 -3.89
CA ALA A 238 -10.06 42.93 -2.75
C ALA A 238 -9.79 42.21 -1.43
N ASP A 239 -10.36 41.02 -1.25
CA ASP A 239 -10.17 40.17 -0.07
C ASP A 239 -8.71 39.74 0.08
N LEU A 240 -8.03 39.37 -1.02
CA LEU A 240 -6.60 39.06 -0.98
C LEU A 240 -5.77 40.26 -0.52
N ARG A 241 -6.08 41.46 -1.03
CA ARG A 241 -5.41 42.71 -0.63
C ARG A 241 -5.70 43.10 0.81
N CYS A 242 -6.89 42.79 1.33
CA CYS A 242 -7.23 43.03 2.73
C CYS A 242 -6.25 42.33 3.68
N VAL A 243 -5.80 41.12 3.35
CA VAL A 243 -4.83 40.39 4.18
C VAL A 243 -3.52 41.18 4.29
N ASP A 244 -3.00 41.70 3.18
CA ASP A 244 -1.77 42.51 3.17
C ASP A 244 -1.96 43.81 3.96
N HIS A 245 -3.10 44.48 3.78
CA HIS A 245 -3.40 45.71 4.50
C HIS A 245 -3.60 45.48 6.01
N GLU A 246 -4.24 44.39 6.41
CA GLU A 246 -4.38 44.01 7.82
C GLU A 246 -3.03 43.74 8.47
N GLN A 247 -2.10 43.09 7.77
CA GLN A 247 -0.73 42.87 8.26
C GLN A 247 0.02 44.19 8.54
N GLU A 248 -0.30 45.27 7.81
CA GLU A 248 0.27 46.60 8.04
C GLU A 248 -0.49 47.42 9.11
N ILE A 249 -1.81 47.24 9.22
CA ILE A 249 -2.67 47.97 10.16
C ILE A 249 -2.52 47.41 11.58
N LEU A 250 -2.50 46.09 11.76
CA LEU A 250 -2.49 45.45 13.09
C LEU A 250 -1.31 45.88 13.98
N PRO A 251 -0.04 45.93 13.48
CA PRO A 251 1.07 46.40 14.29
C PRO A 251 0.94 47.88 14.70
N ARG A 252 0.35 48.72 13.83
CA ARG A 252 0.09 50.13 14.14
C ARG A 252 -0.97 50.25 15.23
N LEU A 253 -2.09 49.54 15.10
CA LEU A 253 -3.15 49.48 16.11
C LEU A 253 -2.59 48.98 17.46
N HIS A 254 -1.86 47.86 17.48
CA HIS A 254 -1.26 47.35 18.71
C HIS A 254 -0.35 48.39 19.39
N LYS A 255 0.47 49.10 18.61
CA LYS A 255 1.35 50.15 19.14
C LYS A 255 0.57 51.32 19.74
N VAL A 256 -0.55 51.71 19.12
CA VAL A 256 -1.43 52.77 19.63
C VAL A 256 -2.14 52.31 20.90
N LEU A 257 -2.74 51.10 20.89
CA LEU A 257 -3.43 50.53 22.04
C LEU A 257 -2.49 50.34 23.23
N SER A 258 -1.29 49.78 23.04
CA SER A 258 -0.33 49.64 24.13
C SER A 258 0.06 50.98 24.76
N ARG A 259 0.24 52.04 23.95
CA ARG A 259 0.53 53.39 24.48
C ARG A 259 -0.64 53.96 25.28
N LEU A 260 -1.87 53.78 24.79
CA LEU A 260 -3.08 54.22 25.49
C LEU A 260 -3.23 53.46 26.81
N THR A 261 -3.15 52.13 26.79
CA THR A 261 -3.27 51.30 27.98
C THR A 261 -2.23 51.67 29.03
N THR A 262 -0.94 51.77 28.67
CA THR A 262 0.11 52.17 29.62
C THR A 262 -0.15 53.55 30.22
N TYR A 263 -0.56 54.53 29.42
CA TYR A 263 -0.88 55.88 29.92
C TYR A 263 -2.04 55.87 30.92
N TYR A 264 -3.13 55.18 30.63
CA TYR A 264 -4.28 55.11 31.54
C TYR A 264 -4.00 54.25 32.78
N GLU A 265 -3.22 53.16 32.65
CA GLU A 265 -2.78 52.35 33.79
C GLU A 265 -1.90 53.16 34.76
N GLU A 266 -0.96 53.95 34.23
CA GLU A 266 -0.17 54.90 35.02
C GLU A 266 -1.09 55.88 35.76
N GLN A 267 -2.04 56.51 35.05
CA GLN A 267 -3.00 57.44 35.66
C GLN A 267 -3.89 56.78 36.73
N ILE A 268 -4.36 55.56 36.51
CA ILE A 268 -5.18 54.82 37.48
C ILE A 268 -4.35 54.47 38.73
N SER A 269 -3.07 54.10 38.54
CA SER A 269 -2.16 53.76 39.64
C SER A 269 -1.81 54.96 40.54
N GLU A 270 -1.79 56.16 39.98
CA GLU A 270 -1.55 57.42 40.71
C GLU A 270 -2.74 57.85 41.58
N VAL A 271 -3.93 57.26 41.39
CA VAL A 271 -5.09 57.49 42.25
C VAL A 271 -4.91 56.72 43.57
N TYR A 272 -4.49 57.40 44.64
CA TYR A 272 -4.36 56.81 45.98
C TYR A 272 -5.71 56.46 46.61
N ASP A 273 -5.79 55.32 47.31
CA ASP A 273 -7.01 54.86 48.02
C ASP A 273 -7.55 55.89 49.03
N SER A 274 -6.68 56.75 49.59
CA SER A 274 -7.07 57.82 50.51
C SER A 274 -7.86 58.95 49.86
N HIS A 275 -7.79 59.11 48.53
CA HIS A 275 -8.40 60.19 47.75
C HIS A 275 -9.55 59.72 46.83
N ASP A 276 -9.87 58.41 46.84
CA ASP A 276 -10.95 57.78 46.08
C ASP A 276 -11.60 56.62 46.86
N LEU A 277 -12.17 56.94 48.04
CA LEU A 277 -12.77 55.96 48.95
C LEU A 277 -13.93 55.16 48.32
N THR A 278 -14.58 55.69 47.29
CA THR A 278 -15.70 55.08 46.56
C THR A 278 -15.27 54.34 45.29
N GLY A 279 -14.02 54.54 44.81
CA GLY A 279 -13.50 53.98 43.57
C GLY A 279 -14.11 54.57 42.29
N GLU A 280 -14.84 55.68 42.40
CA GLU A 280 -15.55 56.30 41.26
C GLU A 280 -14.59 56.91 40.25
N LYS A 281 -13.46 57.48 40.69
CA LYS A 281 -12.47 58.07 39.77
C LYS A 281 -11.73 57.00 38.98
N ARG A 282 -11.35 55.89 39.64
CA ARG A 282 -10.75 54.73 38.96
C ARG A 282 -11.69 54.17 37.89
N ARG A 283 -12.96 53.95 38.25
CA ARG A 283 -13.98 53.48 37.31
C ARG A 283 -14.19 54.44 36.13
N GLY A 284 -14.18 55.76 36.37
CA GLY A 284 -14.31 56.75 35.31
C GLY A 284 -13.14 56.73 34.31
N LEU A 285 -11.92 56.51 34.78
CA LEU A 285 -10.73 56.35 33.92
C LEU A 285 -10.76 55.03 33.15
N GLU A 286 -11.22 53.94 33.77
CA GLU A 286 -11.42 52.65 33.10
C GLU A 286 -12.48 52.75 31.98
N GLU A 287 -13.60 53.42 32.24
CA GLU A 287 -14.66 53.64 31.24
C GLU A 287 -14.16 54.52 30.08
N ASP A 288 -13.34 55.55 30.35
CA ASP A 288 -12.72 56.37 29.30
C ASP A 288 -11.69 55.58 28.47
N LEU A 289 -10.85 54.77 29.13
CA LEU A 289 -9.93 53.86 28.43
C LEU A 289 -10.68 52.90 27.51
N GLN A 290 -11.77 52.27 27.98
CA GLN A 290 -12.58 51.37 27.16
C GLN A 290 -13.20 52.09 25.96
N ARG A 291 -13.70 53.32 26.16
CA ARG A 291 -14.20 54.15 25.06
C ARG A 291 -13.10 54.46 24.04
N LYS A 292 -11.90 54.85 24.50
CA LYS A 292 -10.75 55.18 23.62
C LYS A 292 -10.25 53.96 22.86
N ILE A 293 -10.20 52.79 23.49
CA ILE A 293 -9.88 51.53 22.81
C ILE A 293 -10.91 51.26 21.72
N ALA A 294 -12.21 51.41 22.01
CA ALA A 294 -13.26 51.20 21.01
C ALA A 294 -13.17 52.19 19.83
N GLU A 295 -12.87 53.47 20.09
CA GLU A 295 -12.63 54.48 19.06
C GLU A 295 -11.44 54.11 18.16
N GLU A 296 -10.30 53.70 18.75
CA GLU A 296 -9.12 53.32 17.97
C GLU A 296 -9.33 52.02 17.18
N VAL A 297 -10.02 51.03 17.76
CA VAL A 297 -10.38 49.79 17.05
C VAL A 297 -11.29 50.10 15.86
N GLU A 298 -12.28 50.98 16.01
CA GLU A 298 -13.17 51.34 14.92
C GLU A 298 -12.48 52.21 13.85
N ASN A 299 -11.57 53.10 14.25
CA ASN A 299 -10.75 53.90 13.31
C ASN A 299 -9.82 53.01 12.47
N HIS A 300 -9.24 51.96 13.07
CA HIS A 300 -8.37 51.01 12.37
C HIS A 300 -9.14 49.87 11.70
N ARG A 301 -10.48 49.87 11.77
CA ARG A 301 -11.30 48.85 11.10
C ARG A 301 -11.24 49.06 9.59
N LEU A 302 -10.70 48.08 8.89
CA LEU A 302 -10.62 48.09 7.43
C LEU A 302 -12.03 48.01 6.82
N ARG A 303 -12.40 49.05 6.06
CA ARG A 303 -13.63 49.13 5.27
C ARG A 303 -13.28 49.18 3.80
N VAL A 304 -13.91 48.31 3.01
CA VAL A 304 -13.67 48.22 1.57
C VAL A 304 -14.93 48.64 0.82
N LYS A 305 -14.75 49.54 -0.15
CA LYS A 305 -15.81 49.95 -1.08
C LYS A 305 -15.37 49.63 -2.51
N VAL A 306 -16.17 48.84 -3.21
CA VAL A 306 -15.95 48.48 -4.61
C VAL A 306 -17.03 49.15 -5.47
N ARG A 307 -16.63 49.95 -6.47
CA ARG A 307 -17.53 50.62 -7.42
C ARG A 307 -17.13 50.29 -8.85
N LEU A 308 -18.09 49.92 -9.70
CA LEU A 308 -17.87 49.87 -11.14
C LEU A 308 -17.69 51.30 -11.65
N PHE A 309 -16.55 51.58 -12.25
CA PHE A 309 -16.18 52.91 -12.74
C PHE A 309 -16.46 53.05 -14.24
N SER A 310 -16.08 52.07 -15.06
CA SER A 310 -16.42 52.06 -16.48
C SER A 310 -16.42 50.63 -17.05
N TYR A 311 -16.93 50.46 -18.26
CA TYR A 311 -16.77 49.22 -19.01
C TYR A 311 -16.49 49.48 -20.49
N ALA A 312 -15.78 48.56 -21.13
CA ALA A 312 -15.48 48.59 -22.56
C ALA A 312 -15.97 47.31 -23.24
N LEU A 313 -16.48 47.46 -24.46
CA LEU A 313 -16.80 46.36 -25.37
C LEU A 313 -15.78 46.36 -26.50
N LEU A 314 -14.98 45.29 -26.59
CA LEU A 314 -14.02 45.09 -27.66
C LEU A 314 -14.55 44.01 -28.61
N HIS A 315 -14.77 44.39 -29.87
CA HIS A 315 -15.10 43.46 -30.95
C HIS A 315 -13.83 42.81 -31.47
N VAL A 316 -13.68 41.51 -31.20
CA VAL A 316 -12.58 40.69 -31.68
C VAL A 316 -13.00 40.00 -32.98
N PRO A 317 -12.28 40.22 -34.10
CA PRO A 317 -12.61 39.53 -35.35
C PRO A 317 -12.26 38.05 -35.25
N VAL A 318 -13.21 37.17 -35.56
CA VAL A 318 -13.08 35.71 -35.49
C VAL A 318 -13.57 35.08 -36.80
N ALA A 319 -12.82 34.14 -37.35
CA ALA A 319 -13.27 33.27 -38.43
C ALA A 319 -13.72 31.92 -37.87
N THR A 320 -14.89 31.45 -38.29
CA THR A 320 -15.46 30.16 -37.89
C THR A 320 -15.69 29.25 -39.10
N ALA A 321 -15.30 27.99 -38.97
CA ALA A 321 -15.62 26.90 -39.88
C ALA A 321 -16.66 26.00 -39.21
N ASP A 322 -17.87 26.01 -39.75
CA ASP A 322 -18.91 25.05 -39.40
C ASP A 322 -18.76 23.86 -40.36
N ILE A 323 -18.31 22.72 -39.84
CA ILE A 323 -18.02 21.48 -40.56
C ILE A 323 -19.06 20.43 -40.17
N THR A 324 -19.68 19.76 -41.14
CA THR A 324 -20.54 18.60 -40.88
C THR A 324 -19.80 17.34 -41.31
N LEU A 325 -19.58 16.42 -40.37
CA LEU A 325 -18.94 15.12 -40.60
C LEU A 325 -20.00 14.04 -40.79
N GLY A 326 -19.74 13.11 -41.71
CA GLY A 326 -20.63 11.99 -42.00
C GLY A 326 -20.09 10.67 -41.44
N LEU A 327 -20.87 10.02 -40.58
CA LEU A 327 -20.58 8.66 -40.11
C LEU A 327 -21.49 7.67 -40.82
N SER A 328 -20.92 6.82 -41.67
CA SER A 328 -21.63 5.71 -42.30
C SER A 328 -21.40 4.45 -41.47
N LYS A 329 -22.48 3.87 -40.92
CA LYS A 329 -22.46 2.55 -40.31
C LYS A 329 -22.88 1.52 -41.36
N SER A 330 -22.26 0.35 -41.35
CA SER A 330 -22.60 -0.77 -42.24
C SER A 330 -24.11 -1.07 -42.19
N GLY A 331 -24.87 -0.59 -43.19
CA GLY A 331 -26.31 -0.83 -43.33
C GLY A 331 -27.26 0.15 -42.61
N ALA A 332 -26.78 1.26 -42.04
CA ALA A 332 -27.65 2.27 -41.40
C ALA A 332 -27.59 3.64 -42.11
N GLU A 333 -28.56 4.51 -41.78
CA GLU A 333 -28.65 5.88 -42.27
C GLU A 333 -27.41 6.70 -41.89
N LEU A 334 -26.99 7.61 -42.78
CA LEU A 334 -25.83 8.48 -42.59
C LEU A 334 -26.08 9.40 -41.40
N GLN A 335 -25.24 9.33 -40.38
CA GLN A 335 -25.33 10.21 -39.22
C GLN A 335 -24.47 11.46 -39.45
N GLU A 336 -25.10 12.65 -39.35
CA GLU A 336 -24.44 13.95 -39.51
C GLU A 336 -24.00 14.51 -38.16
N ILE A 337 -22.74 14.92 -38.05
CA ILE A 337 -22.14 15.41 -36.79
C ILE A 337 -21.54 16.79 -37.02
N PRO A 338 -22.11 17.85 -36.40
CA PRO A 338 -21.59 19.21 -36.55
C PRO A 338 -20.34 19.41 -35.69
N VAL A 339 -19.35 20.07 -36.27
CA VAL A 339 -18.07 20.40 -35.67
C VAL A 339 -17.77 21.85 -35.98
N GLN A 340 -17.36 22.61 -34.97
CA GLN A 340 -16.99 24.01 -35.16
C GLN A 340 -15.50 24.21 -34.83
N VAL A 341 -14.80 24.87 -35.73
CA VAL A 341 -13.42 25.33 -35.54
C VAL A 341 -13.45 26.85 -35.61
N TRP A 342 -12.71 27.53 -34.76
CA TRP A 342 -12.61 28.98 -34.82
C TRP A 342 -11.19 29.48 -34.68
N ARG A 343 -10.90 30.60 -35.33
CA ARG A 343 -9.62 31.29 -35.31
C ARG A 343 -9.82 32.76 -34.97
N ASN A 344 -9.12 33.23 -33.96
CA ASN A 344 -9.03 34.65 -33.66
C ASN A 344 -8.14 35.33 -34.70
N LEU A 345 -8.68 36.32 -35.41
CA LEU A 345 -7.99 37.03 -36.49
C LEU A 345 -7.10 38.18 -35.96
N TYR A 346 -7.12 38.47 -34.67
CA TYR A 346 -6.24 39.45 -34.04
C TYR A 346 -4.94 38.82 -33.51
N ASP A 347 -5.02 37.72 -32.76
CA ASP A 347 -3.84 37.05 -32.17
C ASP A 347 -3.41 35.76 -32.89
N GLY A 348 -4.23 35.27 -33.83
CA GLY A 348 -3.95 34.07 -34.62
C GLY A 348 -4.30 32.75 -33.91
N THR A 349 -4.81 32.80 -32.68
CA THR A 349 -5.15 31.60 -31.90
C THR A 349 -6.21 30.76 -32.63
N LEU A 350 -5.95 29.46 -32.77
CA LEU A 350 -6.83 28.49 -33.40
C LEU A 350 -7.37 27.55 -32.33
N ARG A 351 -8.68 27.39 -32.28
CA ARG A 351 -9.37 26.45 -31.39
C ARG A 351 -9.98 25.32 -32.19
N ARG A 352 -9.56 24.11 -31.87
CA ARG A 352 -10.06 22.87 -32.49
C ARG A 352 -11.14 22.23 -31.62
N PRO A 353 -11.95 21.33 -32.17
CA PRO A 353 -12.86 20.53 -31.36
C PRO A 353 -12.09 19.70 -30.33
N LEU A 354 -12.74 19.52 -29.19
CA LEU A 354 -12.21 18.74 -28.09
C LEU A 354 -12.52 17.25 -28.30
N CYS A 355 -11.55 16.39 -27.98
CA CYS A 355 -11.80 14.97 -27.88
C CYS A 355 -12.77 14.68 -26.72
N HIS A 356 -13.80 13.89 -26.98
CA HIS A 356 -14.80 13.48 -25.98
C HIS A 356 -14.18 12.69 -24.81
N ALA A 357 -13.08 11.97 -25.05
CA ALA A 357 -12.43 11.15 -24.04
C ALA A 357 -11.44 11.92 -23.15
N CYS A 358 -10.47 12.64 -23.73
CA CYS A 358 -9.42 13.32 -22.96
C CYS A 358 -9.63 14.83 -22.79
N GLY A 359 -10.61 15.43 -23.48
CA GLY A 359 -10.89 16.86 -23.43
C GLY A 359 -9.84 17.75 -24.11
N GLN A 360 -8.84 17.17 -24.79
CA GLN A 360 -7.82 17.94 -25.51
C GLN A 360 -8.28 18.34 -26.91
N GLU A 361 -7.81 19.49 -27.37
CA GLU A 361 -8.00 19.95 -28.75
C GLU A 361 -7.30 19.01 -29.73
N THR A 362 -8.04 18.51 -30.73
CA THR A 362 -7.50 17.53 -31.70
C THR A 362 -7.59 18.04 -33.13
N ALA A 363 -6.47 17.89 -33.86
CA ALA A 363 -6.43 18.13 -35.31
C ALA A 363 -6.90 16.91 -36.09
N GLN A 364 -6.51 15.69 -35.67
CA GLN A 364 -6.97 14.46 -36.29
C GLN A 364 -8.29 14.05 -35.64
N ILE A 365 -9.36 14.04 -36.44
CA ILE A 365 -10.70 13.70 -35.96
C ILE A 365 -11.08 12.33 -36.44
N THR A 366 -11.38 11.48 -35.47
CA THR A 366 -11.99 10.18 -35.68
C THR A 366 -13.35 10.19 -34.99
N LEU A 367 -14.39 9.69 -35.66
CA LEU A 367 -15.70 9.49 -35.06
C LEU A 367 -15.81 8.06 -34.52
N ASP A 368 -16.18 7.91 -33.27
CA ASP A 368 -16.51 6.60 -32.71
C ASP A 368 -17.85 6.08 -33.28
N ARG A 369 -18.18 4.82 -33.00
CA ARG A 369 -19.48 4.23 -33.39
C ARG A 369 -20.69 5.03 -32.91
N ASN A 370 -20.58 5.81 -31.85
CA ASN A 370 -21.68 6.61 -31.31
C ASN A 370 -21.72 8.03 -31.89
N GLY A 371 -20.71 8.42 -32.67
CA GLY A 371 -20.56 9.75 -33.25
C GLY A 371 -19.74 10.73 -32.42
N HIS A 372 -19.00 10.27 -31.40
CA HIS A 372 -18.13 11.13 -30.61
C HIS A 372 -16.82 11.44 -31.33
N ILE A 373 -16.44 12.72 -31.30
CA ILE A 373 -15.16 13.22 -31.80
C ILE A 373 -14.04 12.74 -30.87
N THR A 374 -13.06 12.03 -31.42
CA THR A 374 -11.99 11.40 -30.65
C THR A 374 -10.64 11.61 -31.31
N CYS A 375 -9.60 11.86 -30.51
CA CYS A 375 -8.21 11.88 -31.00
C CYS A 375 -7.68 10.46 -31.18
N ASN A 376 -6.63 10.29 -31.98
CA ASN A 376 -6.09 8.96 -32.27
C ASN A 376 -5.60 8.17 -31.05
N ASP A 377 -5.12 8.87 -30.01
CA ASP A 377 -4.62 8.23 -28.79
C ASP A 377 -5.73 7.67 -27.89
N CYS A 378 -6.96 8.15 -28.05
CA CYS A 378 -8.12 7.70 -27.27
C CYS A 378 -9.01 6.71 -28.04
N LEU A 379 -8.53 6.20 -29.17
CA LEU A 379 -9.23 5.20 -29.96
C LEU A 379 -8.89 3.81 -29.48
N GLU A 380 -9.94 3.01 -29.34
CA GLU A 380 -9.84 1.59 -29.08
C GLU A 380 -10.67 0.84 -30.12
N GLN A 381 -10.28 -0.38 -30.44
CA GLN A 381 -10.98 -1.21 -31.42
C GLN A 381 -11.57 -2.44 -30.73
N CYS A 382 -12.83 -2.75 -31.02
CA CYS A 382 -13.47 -3.97 -30.56
C CYS A 382 -12.93 -5.17 -31.34
N HIS A 383 -12.39 -6.17 -30.65
CA HIS A 383 -11.88 -7.40 -31.28
C HIS A 383 -12.99 -8.16 -32.04
N THR A 384 -14.21 -8.18 -31.51
CA THR A 384 -15.32 -8.97 -32.08
C THR A 384 -15.93 -8.33 -33.32
N CYS A 385 -16.32 -7.04 -33.27
CA CYS A 385 -16.97 -6.37 -34.41
C CYS A 385 -16.05 -5.47 -35.24
N GLN A 386 -14.81 -5.24 -34.79
CA GLN A 386 -13.82 -4.34 -35.41
C GLN A 386 -14.23 -2.86 -35.44
N ASP A 387 -15.35 -2.49 -34.80
CA ASP A 387 -15.76 -1.10 -34.63
C ASP A 387 -14.75 -0.32 -33.77
N ILE A 388 -14.61 0.98 -34.08
CA ILE A 388 -13.78 1.92 -33.33
C ILE A 388 -14.65 2.61 -32.26
N LEU A 389 -14.18 2.59 -31.02
CA LEU A 389 -14.81 3.23 -29.87
C LEU A 389 -13.83 4.23 -29.24
N CYS A 390 -14.35 5.32 -28.69
CA CYS A 390 -13.55 6.16 -27.82
C CYS A 390 -13.37 5.49 -26.46
N ALA A 391 -12.28 5.77 -25.75
CA ALA A 391 -12.03 5.22 -24.42
C ALA A 391 -13.18 5.48 -23.41
N SER A 392 -13.97 6.54 -23.57
CA SER A 392 -15.15 6.82 -22.74
C SER A 392 -16.35 5.92 -23.04
N CYS A 393 -16.59 5.59 -24.32
CA CYS A 393 -17.58 4.58 -24.70
C CYS A 393 -17.08 3.17 -24.41
N GLY A 394 -15.76 3.01 -24.44
CA GLY A 394 -14.99 1.95 -23.81
C GLY A 394 -15.12 0.60 -24.49
N VAL A 395 -13.97 -0.03 -24.72
CA VAL A 395 -13.89 -1.48 -24.75
C VAL A 395 -13.40 -1.97 -23.40
N ALA A 396 -13.78 -3.19 -23.05
CA ALA A 396 -13.28 -3.85 -21.85
C ALA A 396 -12.58 -5.14 -22.24
N ALA A 397 -11.40 -5.35 -21.65
CA ALA A 397 -10.62 -6.56 -21.85
C ALA A 397 -11.37 -7.76 -21.27
N CYS A 398 -11.46 -8.84 -22.05
CA CYS A 398 -12.07 -10.07 -21.57
C CYS A 398 -11.19 -10.72 -20.48
N PRO A 399 -11.73 -11.12 -19.31
CA PRO A 399 -10.96 -11.77 -18.25
C PRO A 399 -10.28 -13.09 -18.65
N VAL A 400 -10.68 -13.68 -19.78
CA VAL A 400 -10.22 -15.00 -20.21
C VAL A 400 -9.17 -14.92 -21.32
N CYS A 401 -9.39 -14.08 -22.34
CA CYS A 401 -8.44 -13.94 -23.46
C CYS A 401 -7.70 -12.60 -23.53
N GLY A 402 -8.07 -11.61 -22.71
CA GLY A 402 -7.48 -10.26 -22.72
C GLY A 402 -7.96 -9.36 -23.87
N GLU A 403 -8.69 -9.91 -24.84
CA GLU A 403 -9.17 -9.14 -25.99
C GLU A 403 -10.26 -8.14 -25.61
N ASN A 404 -10.19 -6.96 -26.22
CA ASN A 404 -11.06 -5.83 -25.94
C ASN A 404 -12.42 -5.94 -26.65
N ASN A 405 -13.52 -5.81 -25.91
CA ASN A 405 -14.88 -5.93 -26.46
C ASN A 405 -15.76 -4.74 -26.07
N CYS A 406 -16.52 -4.23 -27.05
CA CYS A 406 -17.55 -3.22 -26.81
C CYS A 406 -18.72 -3.80 -26.01
N ASP A 407 -19.57 -2.94 -25.49
CA ASP A 407 -20.78 -3.28 -24.74
C ASP A 407 -21.78 -4.14 -25.51
N SER A 408 -21.86 -3.99 -26.84
CA SER A 408 -22.76 -4.78 -27.69
C SER A 408 -22.22 -6.18 -28.01
N CYS A 409 -20.91 -6.36 -28.01
CA CYS A 409 -20.27 -7.64 -28.29
C CYS A 409 -19.91 -8.42 -27.03
N GLY A 410 -19.62 -7.75 -25.92
CA GLY A 410 -19.32 -8.39 -24.64
C GLY A 410 -20.52 -8.40 -23.71
N GLN A 411 -20.58 -9.39 -22.83
CA GLN A 411 -21.60 -9.46 -21.78
C GLN A 411 -20.95 -9.35 -20.41
N SER A 412 -21.60 -8.62 -19.49
CA SER A 412 -21.11 -8.47 -18.12
C SER A 412 -21.32 -9.76 -17.34
N CYS A 413 -20.25 -10.27 -16.75
CA CYS A 413 -20.32 -11.44 -15.88
C CYS A 413 -21.01 -11.08 -14.57
N TRP A 414 -22.04 -11.84 -14.19
CA TRP A 414 -22.76 -11.61 -12.92
C TRP A 414 -21.86 -11.76 -11.67
N ALA A 415 -20.84 -12.63 -11.74
CA ALA A 415 -19.98 -12.95 -10.60
C ALA A 415 -18.85 -11.95 -10.36
N CYS A 416 -18.14 -11.50 -11.41
CA CYS A 416 -17.02 -10.55 -11.26
C CYS A 416 -17.33 -9.12 -11.74
N GLY A 417 -18.45 -8.90 -12.44
CA GLY A 417 -18.81 -7.62 -13.03
C GLY A 417 -18.03 -7.27 -14.31
N GLU A 418 -16.97 -8.00 -14.64
CA GLU A 418 -16.16 -7.75 -15.84
C GLU A 418 -16.86 -8.23 -17.12
N ARG A 419 -16.50 -7.61 -18.25
CA ARG A 419 -17.09 -7.91 -19.55
C ARG A 419 -16.34 -9.05 -20.24
N ALA A 420 -17.02 -10.17 -20.49
CA ALA A 420 -16.46 -11.30 -21.22
C ALA A 420 -16.95 -11.33 -22.68
N CYS A 421 -16.12 -11.82 -23.59
CA CYS A 421 -16.50 -11.99 -24.99
C CYS A 421 -17.51 -13.15 -25.16
N PRO A 422 -18.24 -13.23 -26.28
CA PRO A 422 -19.27 -14.26 -26.50
C PRO A 422 -18.75 -15.70 -26.42
N HIS A 423 -17.47 -15.91 -26.69
CA HIS A 423 -16.84 -17.24 -26.66
C HIS A 423 -16.47 -17.70 -25.24
N HIS A 424 -16.42 -16.78 -24.27
CA HIS A 424 -15.93 -17.05 -22.92
C HIS A 424 -16.96 -16.72 -21.84
N ILE A 425 -18.23 -16.62 -22.22
CA ILE A 425 -19.35 -16.43 -21.30
C ILE A 425 -20.47 -17.41 -21.65
N ASP A 426 -21.02 -18.05 -20.63
CA ASP A 426 -22.14 -18.97 -20.78
C ASP A 426 -23.14 -18.76 -19.63
N GLY A 427 -24.38 -19.19 -19.84
CA GLY A 427 -25.38 -19.24 -18.78
C GLY A 427 -25.11 -20.39 -17.80
N CYS A 428 -25.18 -20.13 -16.50
CA CYS A 428 -25.09 -21.19 -15.50
C CYS A 428 -26.37 -22.04 -15.51
N PRO A 429 -26.29 -23.38 -15.57
CA PRO A 429 -27.48 -24.24 -15.61
C PRO A 429 -28.32 -24.22 -14.33
N VAL A 430 -27.78 -23.70 -13.21
CA VAL A 430 -28.46 -23.67 -11.90
C VAL A 430 -29.22 -22.36 -11.68
N CYS A 431 -28.60 -21.20 -11.95
CA CYS A 431 -29.24 -19.89 -11.76
C CYS A 431 -29.69 -19.20 -13.06
N GLY A 432 -29.19 -19.63 -14.22
CA GLY A 432 -29.44 -19.00 -15.51
C GLY A 432 -28.56 -17.77 -15.80
N ASP A 433 -27.78 -17.28 -14.83
CA ASP A 433 -26.98 -16.06 -14.99
C ASP A 433 -25.81 -16.26 -15.97
N ALA A 434 -25.50 -15.21 -16.72
CA ALA A 434 -24.34 -15.16 -17.61
C ALA A 434 -23.05 -14.99 -16.80
N VAL A 435 -22.18 -16.00 -16.83
CA VAL A 435 -20.95 -16.04 -16.03
C VAL A 435 -19.76 -16.40 -16.91
N CYS A 436 -18.66 -15.67 -16.78
CA CYS A 436 -17.47 -15.92 -17.60
C CYS A 436 -16.82 -17.27 -17.24
N HIS A 437 -16.11 -17.89 -18.18
CA HIS A 437 -15.46 -19.18 -17.96
C HIS A 437 -14.43 -19.17 -16.82
N SER A 438 -13.86 -18.01 -16.47
CA SER A 438 -12.98 -17.86 -15.30
C SER A 438 -13.72 -18.02 -13.96
N CYS A 439 -14.98 -17.57 -13.90
CA CYS A 439 -15.84 -17.68 -12.72
C CYS A 439 -16.67 -18.98 -12.70
N GLN A 440 -16.69 -19.73 -13.81
CA GLN A 440 -17.26 -21.06 -13.87
C GLN A 440 -16.22 -22.14 -13.60
N THR A 441 -16.67 -23.31 -13.17
CA THR A 441 -15.82 -24.50 -13.06
C THR A 441 -16.66 -25.74 -13.35
N ALA A 442 -16.05 -26.76 -13.96
CA ALA A 442 -16.71 -28.04 -14.20
C ALA A 442 -16.79 -28.86 -12.91
N CYS A 443 -17.93 -29.49 -12.66
CA CYS A 443 -18.06 -30.51 -11.62
C CYS A 443 -17.10 -31.67 -11.93
N SER A 444 -16.26 -32.08 -10.97
CA SER A 444 -15.32 -33.19 -11.16
C SER A 444 -16.01 -34.55 -11.40
N HIS A 445 -17.27 -34.68 -10.98
CA HIS A 445 -18.02 -35.93 -11.12
C HIS A 445 -18.81 -36.01 -12.44
N CYS A 446 -19.59 -34.98 -12.80
CA CYS A 446 -20.46 -35.01 -13.98
C CYS A 446 -19.96 -34.16 -15.16
N GLY A 447 -18.91 -33.35 -14.98
CA GLY A 447 -18.34 -32.49 -16.02
C GLY A 447 -19.14 -31.22 -16.36
N VAL A 448 -20.36 -31.06 -15.82
CA VAL A 448 -21.20 -29.89 -16.07
C VAL A 448 -20.54 -28.63 -15.49
N ARG A 449 -20.39 -27.58 -16.31
CA ARG A 449 -19.89 -26.27 -15.87
C ARG A 449 -21.00 -25.45 -15.24
N GLN A 450 -20.68 -24.83 -14.11
CA GLN A 450 -21.58 -23.97 -13.38
C GLN A 450 -20.77 -22.94 -12.57
N CYS A 451 -21.46 -21.94 -12.02
CA CYS A 451 -20.83 -20.97 -11.13
C CYS A 451 -20.11 -21.67 -9.98
N ARG A 452 -18.93 -21.18 -9.61
CA ARG A 452 -18.20 -21.69 -8.43
C ARG A 452 -19.02 -21.63 -7.14
N SER A 453 -19.95 -20.69 -7.02
CA SER A 453 -20.88 -20.57 -5.89
C SER A 453 -21.86 -21.74 -5.75
N HIS A 454 -22.10 -22.51 -6.81
CA HIS A 454 -22.98 -23.69 -6.79
C HIS A 454 -22.22 -25.02 -6.69
N LEU A 455 -20.91 -24.95 -6.49
CA LEU A 455 -20.04 -26.10 -6.30
C LEU A 455 -19.63 -26.22 -4.83
N TRP A 456 -19.50 -27.45 -4.38
CA TRP A 456 -19.03 -27.81 -3.04
C TRP A 456 -17.66 -28.47 -3.17
N ALA A 457 -16.77 -28.24 -2.19
CA ALA A 457 -15.56 -29.04 -2.10
C ALA A 457 -15.88 -30.45 -1.62
N ASP A 458 -15.41 -31.46 -2.35
CA ASP A 458 -15.55 -32.86 -2.01
C ASP A 458 -14.73 -33.18 -0.74
N GLY A 459 -15.38 -33.81 0.24
CA GLY A 459 -14.77 -34.14 1.53
C GLY A 459 -13.66 -35.20 1.47
N VAL A 460 -13.43 -35.82 0.31
CA VAL A 460 -12.39 -36.83 0.10
C VAL A 460 -11.17 -36.24 -0.59
N ASP A 461 -11.34 -35.57 -1.73
CA ASP A 461 -10.23 -35.09 -2.57
C ASP A 461 -10.19 -33.57 -2.78
N GLN A 462 -11.10 -32.82 -2.16
CA GLN A 462 -11.23 -31.35 -2.26
C GLN A 462 -11.56 -30.84 -3.68
N GLN A 463 -11.91 -31.71 -4.62
CA GLN A 463 -12.37 -31.28 -5.95
C GLN A 463 -13.79 -30.71 -5.87
N LEU A 464 -14.13 -29.82 -6.81
CA LEU A 464 -15.43 -29.15 -6.81
C LEU A 464 -16.51 -30.05 -7.44
N VAL A 465 -17.56 -30.35 -6.69
CA VAL A 465 -18.70 -31.18 -7.10
C VAL A 465 -20.01 -30.39 -7.04
N CYS A 466 -20.93 -30.65 -7.98
CA CYS A 466 -22.24 -29.98 -8.00
C CYS A 466 -23.17 -30.51 -6.92
N ALA A 467 -24.19 -29.72 -6.57
CA ALA A 467 -25.19 -30.10 -5.56
C ALA A 467 -25.90 -31.43 -5.88
N ASP A 468 -26.12 -31.74 -7.16
CA ASP A 468 -26.75 -33.00 -7.58
C ASP A 468 -25.84 -34.23 -7.37
N CYS A 469 -24.52 -34.05 -7.48
CA CYS A 469 -23.55 -35.12 -7.27
C CYS A 469 -23.13 -35.23 -5.79
N ALA A 470 -23.26 -34.14 -5.04
CA ALA A 470 -22.80 -34.01 -3.67
C ALA A 470 -23.80 -34.62 -2.68
N ILE A 471 -23.43 -35.73 -2.04
CA ILE A 471 -24.22 -36.31 -0.95
C ILE A 471 -23.56 -35.98 0.39
N ARG A 472 -24.36 -35.47 1.34
CA ARG A 472 -23.89 -35.18 2.70
C ARG A 472 -23.66 -36.48 3.46
N CYS A 473 -22.42 -36.77 3.81
CA CYS A 473 -22.05 -37.97 4.56
C CYS A 473 -22.65 -37.93 5.99
N PRO A 474 -23.36 -38.96 6.45
CA PRO A 474 -23.86 -39.01 7.83
C PRO A 474 -22.75 -39.09 8.88
N GLY A 475 -21.55 -39.57 8.52
CA GLY A 475 -20.41 -39.75 9.42
C GLY A 475 -19.64 -38.46 9.71
N CYS A 476 -19.13 -37.79 8.69
CA CYS A 476 -18.36 -36.55 8.85
C CYS A 476 -19.14 -35.26 8.52
N HIS A 477 -20.39 -35.37 8.05
CA HIS A 477 -21.25 -34.25 7.64
C HIS A 477 -20.74 -33.40 6.47
N GLN A 478 -19.66 -33.82 5.80
CA GLN A 478 -19.16 -33.19 4.58
C GLN A 478 -19.87 -33.73 3.34
N TYR A 479 -19.89 -32.93 2.27
CA TYR A 479 -20.42 -33.32 0.97
C TYR A 479 -19.37 -34.12 0.19
N SER A 480 -19.78 -35.22 -0.44
CA SER A 480 -18.90 -36.05 -1.26
C SER A 480 -19.67 -36.69 -2.41
N ALA A 481 -19.08 -36.75 -3.59
CA ALA A 481 -19.52 -37.61 -4.69
C ALA A 481 -18.91 -39.02 -4.58
N GLN A 482 -17.79 -39.15 -3.85
CA GLN A 482 -17.13 -40.44 -3.59
C GLN A 482 -17.77 -41.14 -2.40
N LEU A 483 -18.61 -42.14 -2.67
CA LEU A 483 -19.46 -42.77 -1.68
C LEU A 483 -19.33 -44.29 -1.67
N ALA A 484 -19.47 -44.87 -0.49
CA ALA A 484 -19.60 -46.29 -0.25
C ALA A 484 -20.85 -46.59 0.58
N THR A 485 -21.53 -47.69 0.30
CA THR A 485 -22.76 -48.08 1.00
C THR A 485 -22.43 -49.01 2.16
N CYS A 486 -22.90 -48.66 3.36
CA CYS A 486 -22.78 -49.53 4.53
C CYS A 486 -23.65 -50.78 4.34
N THR A 487 -23.04 -51.95 4.47
CA THR A 487 -23.75 -53.22 4.24
C THR A 487 -24.79 -53.50 5.33
N THR A 488 -24.60 -52.97 6.54
CA THR A 488 -25.54 -53.17 7.65
C THR A 488 -26.69 -52.17 7.64
N SER A 489 -26.42 -50.88 7.43
CA SER A 489 -27.45 -49.83 7.52
C SER A 489 -28.06 -49.42 6.18
N GLY A 490 -27.46 -49.80 5.06
CA GLY A 490 -27.85 -49.36 3.71
C GLY A 490 -27.56 -47.87 3.42
N GLN A 491 -27.07 -47.11 4.41
CA GLN A 491 -26.74 -45.69 4.25
C GLN A 491 -25.43 -45.50 3.47
N ARG A 492 -25.33 -44.39 2.75
CA ARG A 492 -24.14 -44.01 1.98
C ARG A 492 -23.24 -43.12 2.83
N PHE A 493 -21.97 -43.50 2.95
CA PHE A 493 -20.93 -42.75 3.62
C PHE A 493 -19.87 -42.31 2.60
N CYS A 494 -19.12 -41.24 2.86
CA CYS A 494 -17.96 -40.95 2.03
C CYS A 494 -16.91 -42.05 2.20
N THR A 495 -16.08 -42.25 1.18
CA THR A 495 -15.01 -43.27 1.20
C THR A 495 -14.01 -43.09 2.35
N ASN A 496 -13.84 -41.87 2.87
CA ASN A 496 -13.05 -41.60 4.08
C ASN A 496 -13.71 -42.09 5.38
N CYS A 497 -15.04 -42.09 5.46
CA CYS A 497 -15.78 -42.56 6.65
C CYS A 497 -16.15 -44.04 6.58
N ALA A 498 -16.25 -44.59 5.38
CA ALA A 498 -16.52 -46.00 5.17
C ALA A 498 -15.24 -46.83 5.36
N ALA A 499 -15.36 -47.96 6.03
CA ALA A 499 -14.26 -48.88 6.23
C ALA A 499 -14.62 -50.29 5.76
N THR A 500 -13.64 -51.00 5.21
CA THR A 500 -13.80 -52.38 4.75
C THR A 500 -13.32 -53.36 5.82
N CYS A 501 -14.16 -54.34 6.18
CA CYS A 501 -13.77 -55.39 7.11
C CYS A 501 -12.69 -56.29 6.48
N THR A 502 -11.59 -56.50 7.20
CA THR A 502 -10.45 -57.29 6.73
C THR A 502 -10.82 -58.74 6.40
N THR A 503 -11.80 -59.32 7.11
CA THR A 503 -12.22 -60.71 6.95
C THR A 503 -13.22 -60.89 5.81
N CYS A 504 -14.31 -60.11 5.79
CA CYS A 504 -15.40 -60.31 4.82
C CYS A 504 -15.41 -59.32 3.65
N GLN A 505 -14.51 -58.34 3.64
CA GLN A 505 -14.36 -57.31 2.60
C GLN A 505 -15.61 -56.44 2.35
N ARG A 506 -16.65 -56.56 3.19
CA ARG A 506 -17.84 -55.71 3.16
C ARG A 506 -17.53 -54.32 3.74
N SER A 507 -18.21 -53.29 3.22
CA SER A 507 -18.07 -51.90 3.65
C SER A 507 -19.04 -51.56 4.78
N PHE A 508 -18.55 -50.86 5.80
CA PHE A 508 -19.29 -50.48 7.00
C PHE A 508 -19.11 -48.99 7.30
N GLY A 509 -20.20 -48.31 7.65
CA GLY A 509 -20.14 -46.94 8.14
C GLY A 509 -19.69 -46.85 9.60
N PRO A 510 -19.37 -45.63 10.08
CA PRO A 510 -19.05 -45.39 11.49
C PRO A 510 -20.12 -45.98 12.42
N GLY A 511 -19.68 -46.65 13.48
CA GLY A 511 -20.56 -47.36 14.44
C GLY A 511 -20.80 -48.83 14.12
N PHE A 512 -20.50 -49.31 12.90
CA PHE A 512 -20.69 -50.71 12.49
C PHE A 512 -19.38 -51.50 12.31
N PHE A 513 -18.24 -50.88 12.62
CA PHE A 513 -16.93 -51.52 12.61
C PHE A 513 -16.12 -51.14 13.86
N HIS A 514 -15.11 -51.96 14.15
CA HIS A 514 -14.15 -51.75 15.22
C HIS A 514 -12.73 -51.84 14.66
N VAL A 515 -11.82 -51.02 15.20
CA VAL A 515 -10.40 -51.09 14.89
C VAL A 515 -9.72 -51.94 15.95
N ALA A 516 -9.06 -53.02 15.54
CA ALA A 516 -8.32 -53.89 16.44
C ALA A 516 -7.14 -53.12 17.04
N PRO A 517 -7.03 -52.97 18.38
CA PRO A 517 -6.09 -52.04 19.02
C PRO A 517 -4.61 -52.29 18.70
N LYS A 518 -4.25 -53.54 18.38
CA LYS A 518 -2.87 -53.95 18.13
C LYS A 518 -2.49 -53.94 16.66
N THR A 519 -3.40 -54.35 15.78
CA THR A 519 -3.10 -54.51 14.36
C THR A 519 -3.50 -53.28 13.55
N GLY A 520 -4.34 -52.40 14.11
CA GLY A 520 -4.93 -51.26 13.37
C GLY A 520 -5.91 -51.70 12.28
N LYS A 521 -6.17 -53.00 12.16
CA LYS A 521 -7.06 -53.58 11.14
C LYS A 521 -8.51 -53.39 11.54
N ILE A 522 -9.37 -53.31 10.54
CA ILE A 522 -10.79 -53.02 10.73
C ILE A 522 -11.60 -54.31 10.60
N TYR A 523 -12.51 -54.53 11.54
CA TYR A 523 -13.39 -55.70 11.61
C TYR A 523 -14.83 -55.26 11.86
N CYS A 524 -15.80 -55.96 11.26
CA CYS A 524 -17.20 -55.77 11.64
C CYS A 524 -17.50 -56.48 12.97
N GLN A 525 -18.67 -56.20 13.55
CA GLN A 525 -19.10 -56.80 14.83
C GLN A 525 -19.12 -58.35 14.82
N GLU A 526 -19.32 -58.98 13.66
CA GLU A 526 -19.33 -60.45 13.54
C GLU A 526 -17.91 -61.07 13.61
N HIS A 527 -16.88 -60.32 13.22
CA HIS A 527 -15.51 -60.86 13.07
C HIS A 527 -14.53 -60.36 14.14
N ILE A 528 -15.00 -59.55 15.08
CA ILE A 528 -14.24 -59.14 16.26
C ILE A 528 -14.83 -59.81 17.49
N THR A 529 -13.99 -60.27 18.41
CA THR A 529 -14.45 -60.97 19.62
C THR A 529 -13.89 -60.31 20.88
N ILE A 530 -14.48 -60.59 22.03
CA ILE A 530 -14.06 -60.05 23.32
C ILE A 530 -13.17 -61.08 24.02
N CYS A 531 -11.98 -60.67 24.46
CA CYS A 531 -11.09 -61.54 25.20
C CYS A 531 -11.66 -61.87 26.59
N PRO A 532 -11.88 -63.15 26.94
CA PRO A 532 -12.42 -63.53 28.25
C PRO A 532 -11.55 -63.06 29.42
N ALA A 533 -10.23 -62.99 29.24
CA ALA A 533 -9.29 -62.67 30.30
C ALA A 533 -9.19 -61.17 30.65
N CYS A 534 -9.42 -60.27 29.70
CA CYS A 534 -9.24 -58.82 29.90
C CYS A 534 -10.41 -57.97 29.39
N ASN A 535 -11.44 -58.62 28.87
CA ASN A 535 -12.64 -58.02 28.31
C ASN A 535 -12.39 -56.99 27.18
N THR A 536 -11.22 -57.03 26.54
CA THR A 536 -10.89 -56.15 25.41
C THR A 536 -11.19 -56.82 24.08
N LEU A 537 -11.64 -56.03 23.09
CA LEU A 537 -11.84 -56.49 21.72
C LEU A 537 -10.53 -56.95 21.08
N THR A 538 -10.55 -58.11 20.42
CA THR A 538 -9.40 -58.76 19.78
C THR A 538 -9.85 -59.50 18.51
N ASP A 539 -8.96 -59.57 17.54
CA ASP A 539 -9.10 -60.32 16.29
C ASP A 539 -8.51 -61.74 16.37
N ASP A 540 -7.76 -62.04 17.45
CA ASP A 540 -7.11 -63.33 17.69
C ASP A 540 -7.35 -63.77 19.15
N LEU A 541 -7.71 -65.04 19.33
CA LEU A 541 -7.78 -65.72 20.62
C LEU A 541 -6.93 -66.98 20.57
N ARG A 542 -6.09 -67.14 21.60
CA ARG A 542 -5.19 -68.27 21.75
C ARG A 542 -5.57 -69.07 22.97
N THR A 543 -5.54 -70.39 22.84
CA THR A 543 -5.87 -71.31 23.93
C THR A 543 -4.62 -71.63 24.75
N CYS A 544 -4.69 -71.44 26.07
CA CYS A 544 -3.62 -71.84 26.97
C CYS A 544 -3.48 -73.37 26.97
N THR A 545 -2.28 -73.89 26.71
CA THR A 545 -2.03 -75.34 26.66
C THR A 545 -2.15 -76.04 28.02
N VAL A 546 -2.10 -75.29 29.12
CA VAL A 546 -2.18 -75.83 30.48
C VAL A 546 -3.61 -75.90 31.00
N CYS A 547 -4.39 -74.82 30.90
CA CYS A 547 -5.75 -74.75 31.45
C CYS A 547 -6.88 -74.67 30.42
N GLY A 548 -6.56 -74.59 29.13
CA GLY A 548 -7.56 -74.47 28.06
C GLY A 548 -8.22 -73.08 27.94
N ALA A 549 -7.86 -72.10 28.79
CA ALA A 549 -8.45 -70.77 28.72
C ALA A 549 -8.05 -70.02 27.45
N SER A 550 -9.02 -69.41 26.77
CA SER A 550 -8.80 -68.55 25.60
C SER A 550 -8.40 -67.13 26.03
N CYS A 551 -7.31 -66.62 25.48
CA CYS A 551 -6.78 -65.30 25.81
C CYS A 551 -6.23 -64.60 24.56
N CYS A 552 -6.35 -63.27 24.51
CA CYS A 552 -5.81 -62.48 23.42
C CYS A 552 -4.26 -62.51 23.44
N PRO A 553 -3.57 -62.11 22.37
CA PRO A 553 -2.10 -62.02 22.35
C PRO A 553 -1.48 -61.08 23.40
N SER A 554 -2.27 -60.26 24.10
CA SER A 554 -1.79 -59.45 25.24
C SER A 554 -1.78 -60.26 26.54
N CYS A 555 -2.80 -61.08 26.75
CA CYS A 555 -3.00 -61.88 27.97
C CYS A 555 -2.34 -63.26 27.86
N GLY A 556 -2.14 -63.74 26.63
CA GLY A 556 -1.43 -64.98 26.31
C GLY A 556 0.00 -64.70 25.87
N HIS A 557 0.97 -65.30 26.57
CA HIS A 557 2.38 -65.25 26.23
C HIS A 557 2.85 -66.58 25.63
N ARG A 558 3.98 -66.57 24.92
CA ARG A 558 4.63 -67.80 24.45
C ARG A 558 5.83 -68.12 25.33
N CYS A 559 5.98 -69.39 25.72
CA CYS A 559 7.19 -69.82 26.41
C CYS A 559 8.41 -69.64 25.48
N GLY A 560 9.48 -69.02 25.97
CA GLY A 560 10.72 -68.83 25.21
C GLY A 560 11.44 -70.12 24.80
N ILE A 561 11.06 -71.27 25.37
CA ILE A 561 11.66 -72.58 25.11
C ILE A 561 10.73 -73.44 24.23
N CYS A 562 9.58 -73.88 24.74
CA CYS A 562 8.67 -74.75 23.97
C CYS A 562 7.76 -74.01 22.99
N ARG A 563 7.66 -72.67 23.07
CA ARG A 563 6.80 -71.81 22.24
C ARG A 563 5.29 -71.98 22.42
N ASP A 564 4.87 -72.78 23.41
CA ASP A 564 3.45 -72.99 23.75
C ASP A 564 2.79 -71.69 24.24
N ALA A 565 1.49 -71.56 23.94
CA ALA A 565 0.68 -70.44 24.39
C ALA A 565 0.23 -70.65 25.84
N LEU A 566 0.49 -69.66 26.69
CA LEU A 566 0.25 -69.70 28.13
C LEU A 566 -0.50 -68.45 28.56
N CYS A 567 -1.55 -68.59 29.38
CA CYS A 567 -2.16 -67.43 30.01
C CYS A 567 -1.21 -66.81 31.06
N SER A 568 -1.49 -65.58 31.48
CA SER A 568 -0.69 -64.85 32.47
C SER A 568 -0.43 -65.64 33.76
N GLU A 569 -1.39 -66.46 34.21
CA GLU A 569 -1.26 -67.28 35.43
C GLU A 569 -0.27 -68.44 35.28
N HIS A 570 -0.13 -69.01 34.08
CA HIS A 570 0.78 -70.13 33.79
C HIS A 570 2.14 -69.67 33.25
N THR A 571 2.44 -68.38 33.38
CA THR A 571 3.71 -67.79 32.95
C THR A 571 4.59 -67.44 34.14
N GLN A 572 5.88 -67.73 34.01
CA GLN A 572 6.90 -67.33 34.98
C GLN A 572 7.72 -66.18 34.40
N ARG A 573 7.86 -65.11 35.19
CA ARG A 573 8.70 -63.95 34.90
C ARG A 573 9.83 -63.90 35.92
N PHE A 574 11.03 -63.54 35.48
CA PHE A 574 12.21 -63.51 36.33
C PHE A 574 12.69 -62.07 36.53
N ALA A 575 13.14 -61.75 37.74
CA ALA A 575 13.77 -60.45 38.00
C ALA A 575 15.07 -60.34 37.19
N GLY A 576 15.25 -59.25 36.45
CA GLY A 576 16.46 -58.98 35.66
C GLY A 576 16.43 -59.43 34.19
N CYS A 577 15.36 -60.06 33.70
CA CYS A 577 15.18 -60.31 32.27
C CYS A 577 13.70 -60.28 31.86
N SER A 578 13.42 -60.00 30.58
CA SER A 578 12.05 -59.98 30.02
C SER A 578 11.58 -61.35 29.50
N HIS A 579 12.31 -62.43 29.79
CA HIS A 579 11.96 -63.76 29.30
C HIS A 579 10.78 -64.34 30.07
N ILE A 580 9.92 -65.05 29.34
CA ILE A 580 8.73 -65.71 29.86
C ILE A 580 8.86 -67.22 29.62
N THR A 581 8.69 -68.03 30.67
CA THR A 581 8.73 -69.49 30.56
C THR A 581 7.51 -70.13 31.21
N CYS A 582 7.17 -71.38 30.83
CA CYS A 582 6.24 -72.18 31.62
C CYS A 582 6.92 -72.65 32.92
N ALA A 583 6.12 -73.21 33.83
CA ALA A 583 6.61 -73.79 35.08
C ALA A 583 7.63 -74.94 34.85
N ASP A 584 7.41 -75.76 33.81
CA ASP A 584 8.28 -76.93 33.52
C ASP A 584 9.69 -76.55 33.10
N HIS A 585 9.88 -75.33 32.60
CA HIS A 585 11.17 -74.84 32.13
C HIS A 585 11.88 -73.92 33.15
N VAL A 586 11.42 -73.85 34.40
CA VAL A 586 12.12 -73.08 35.45
C VAL A 586 13.31 -73.89 35.98
N GLN A 587 14.51 -73.33 35.96
CA GLN A 587 15.68 -73.94 36.61
C GLN A 587 15.84 -73.47 38.06
N ALA A 588 16.60 -74.19 38.88
CA ALA A 588 16.94 -73.79 40.25
C ALA A 588 18.45 -73.66 40.42
N CYS A 589 18.89 -72.67 41.19
CA CYS A 589 20.29 -72.52 41.58
C CYS A 589 20.74 -73.75 42.37
N ALA A 590 21.83 -74.39 41.97
CA ALA A 590 22.31 -75.61 42.64
C ALA A 590 22.90 -75.39 44.05
N ILE A 591 23.00 -74.13 44.51
CA ILE A 591 23.50 -73.78 45.84
C ILE A 591 22.36 -73.23 46.70
N GLY A 592 21.66 -72.19 46.21
CA GLY A 592 20.60 -71.52 46.97
C GLY A 592 19.16 -71.93 46.63
N HIS A 593 18.97 -72.82 45.64
CA HIS A 593 17.66 -73.28 45.14
C HIS A 593 16.71 -72.19 44.59
N GLU A 594 17.19 -70.96 44.45
CA GLU A 594 16.45 -69.86 43.83
C GLU A 594 16.09 -70.15 42.37
N ARG A 595 14.90 -69.72 41.94
CA ARG A 595 14.42 -69.91 40.57
C ARG A 595 15.24 -69.06 39.59
N LEU A 596 15.76 -69.70 38.56
CA LEU A 596 16.59 -69.09 37.53
C LEU A 596 15.90 -69.15 36.17
N CYS A 597 16.08 -68.08 35.39
CA CYS A 597 15.70 -68.10 34.00
C CYS A 597 16.65 -69.06 33.25
N PRO A 598 16.16 -70.14 32.63
CA PRO A 598 16.99 -71.12 31.91
C PRO A 598 17.76 -70.49 30.73
N LEU A 599 17.25 -69.39 30.17
CA LEU A 599 17.89 -68.68 29.06
C LEU A 599 19.02 -67.73 29.53
N CYS A 600 19.07 -67.39 30.82
CA CYS A 600 20.05 -66.46 31.38
C CYS A 600 20.95 -67.09 32.46
N ALA A 601 20.58 -68.25 33.00
CA ALA A 601 21.35 -68.96 34.01
C ALA A 601 22.72 -69.36 33.46
N ASN A 602 23.78 -68.98 34.16
CA ASN A 602 25.12 -69.45 33.82
C ASN A 602 25.40 -70.79 34.50
N GLU A 603 25.88 -71.75 33.74
CA GLU A 603 26.41 -73.02 34.26
C GLU A 603 27.85 -72.84 34.72
N CYS A 604 28.20 -73.44 35.86
CA CYS A 604 29.57 -73.39 36.36
C CYS A 604 30.49 -74.19 35.44
N ALA A 605 31.57 -73.57 34.94
CA ALA A 605 32.54 -74.22 34.04
C ALA A 605 33.31 -75.42 34.64
N ILE A 606 33.16 -75.69 35.95
CA ILE A 606 33.79 -76.83 36.64
C ILE A 606 32.79 -77.95 36.94
N CYS A 607 31.59 -77.62 37.44
CA CYS A 607 30.61 -78.63 37.86
C CYS A 607 29.34 -78.68 36.99
N GLU A 608 29.24 -77.82 35.98
CA GLU A 608 28.13 -77.68 35.02
C GLU A 608 26.77 -77.32 35.64
N ARG A 609 26.70 -77.13 36.96
CA ARG A 609 25.45 -76.77 37.63
C ARG A 609 25.11 -75.28 37.46
N PRO A 610 23.84 -74.93 37.22
CA PRO A 610 23.39 -73.54 37.12
C PRO A 610 23.47 -72.86 38.49
N HIS A 611 23.89 -71.59 38.49
CA HIS A 611 24.01 -70.78 39.71
C HIS A 611 23.49 -69.36 39.51
N CYS A 612 22.95 -68.76 40.58
CA CYS A 612 22.53 -67.36 40.58
C CYS A 612 23.76 -66.44 40.69
N ALA A 613 23.55 -65.15 40.40
CA ALA A 613 24.59 -64.13 40.50
C ALA A 613 25.18 -64.05 41.92
N ASP A 614 24.36 -64.19 42.96
CA ASP A 614 24.83 -64.15 44.36
C ASP A 614 25.69 -65.35 44.73
N HIS A 615 25.51 -66.48 44.05
CA HIS A 615 26.33 -67.68 44.21
C HIS A 615 27.46 -67.78 43.17
N ALA A 616 27.69 -66.73 42.38
CA ALA A 616 28.83 -66.60 41.50
C ALA A 616 30.04 -66.01 42.26
N LYS A 617 31.24 -66.52 41.98
CA LYS A 617 32.50 -66.00 42.49
C LYS A 617 33.55 -66.03 41.40
N ARG A 618 34.32 -64.94 41.27
CA ARG A 618 35.40 -64.83 40.28
C ARG A 618 36.69 -65.42 40.82
N CYS A 619 37.40 -66.16 39.98
CA CYS A 619 38.72 -66.69 40.30
C CYS A 619 39.78 -65.57 40.27
N GLY A 620 40.60 -65.45 41.32
CA GLY A 620 41.66 -64.43 41.39
C GLY A 620 42.79 -64.59 40.36
N MET A 621 42.91 -65.75 39.70
CA MET A 621 43.89 -66.01 38.65
C MET A 621 43.30 -65.88 37.25
N CYS A 622 42.34 -66.73 36.86
CA CYS A 622 41.75 -66.69 35.51
C CYS A 622 40.64 -65.63 35.32
N GLN A 623 40.17 -65.01 36.40
CA GLN A 623 39.11 -63.98 36.44
C GLN A 623 37.74 -64.39 35.89
N GLN A 624 37.58 -65.66 35.53
CA GLN A 624 36.30 -66.23 35.11
C GLN A 624 35.38 -66.45 36.30
N SER A 625 34.08 -66.41 36.04
CA SER A 625 33.03 -66.65 37.03
C SER A 625 32.74 -68.14 37.16
N TYR A 626 32.70 -68.62 38.40
CA TYR A 626 32.34 -69.99 38.77
C TYR A 626 31.33 -69.95 39.92
N CYS A 627 30.70 -71.07 40.24
CA CYS A 627 29.91 -71.15 41.46
C CYS A 627 30.82 -71.06 42.69
N LYS A 628 30.31 -70.48 43.79
CA LYS A 628 31.04 -70.34 45.06
C LYS A 628 31.65 -71.66 45.57
N GLY A 629 31.01 -72.80 45.30
CA GLY A 629 31.51 -74.13 45.67
C GLY A 629 32.79 -74.55 44.94
N CYS A 630 33.02 -74.07 43.72
CA CYS A 630 34.20 -74.43 42.90
C CYS A 630 35.36 -73.41 43.03
N VAL A 631 35.20 -72.38 43.87
CA VAL A 631 36.26 -71.40 44.18
C VAL A 631 36.70 -71.59 45.62
N ARG A 632 37.96 -72.00 45.80
CA ARG A 632 38.54 -72.28 47.12
C ARG A 632 38.61 -71.01 47.98
N SER A 633 38.82 -71.17 49.29
CA SER A 633 39.00 -70.06 50.22
C SER A 633 40.16 -69.12 49.84
N SER A 634 41.18 -69.63 49.16
CA SER A 634 42.29 -68.87 48.56
C SER A 634 41.87 -67.92 47.43
N GLY A 635 40.60 -67.95 47.00
CA GLY A 635 40.08 -67.13 45.92
C GLY A 635 40.37 -67.68 44.51
N LEU A 636 41.05 -68.82 44.41
CA LEU A 636 41.32 -69.49 43.13
C LEU A 636 40.25 -70.54 42.83
N CYS A 637 39.84 -70.65 41.56
CA CYS A 637 39.06 -71.79 41.12
C CYS A 637 39.89 -73.07 41.22
N GLU A 638 39.21 -74.21 41.33
CA GLU A 638 39.87 -75.52 41.46
C GLU A 638 40.96 -75.74 40.41
N SER A 639 40.66 -75.46 39.13
CA SER A 639 41.64 -75.60 38.04
C SER A 639 42.86 -74.69 38.20
N CYS A 640 42.70 -73.43 38.60
CA CYS A 640 43.84 -72.54 38.82
C CYS A 640 44.66 -72.93 40.06
N ALA A 641 43.99 -73.43 41.10
CA ALA A 641 44.64 -73.80 42.34
C ALA A 641 45.57 -75.02 42.20
N THR A 642 45.26 -75.94 41.29
CA THR A 642 46.08 -77.14 41.03
C THR A 642 46.96 -77.03 39.79
N LEU A 643 46.82 -75.98 38.97
CA LEU A 643 47.52 -75.79 37.69
C LEU A 643 49.03 -76.02 37.74
N GLU A 644 49.72 -75.57 38.79
CA GLU A 644 51.18 -75.75 38.90
C GLU A 644 51.60 -77.18 39.28
N LYS A 645 50.71 -77.94 39.93
CA LYS A 645 50.98 -79.31 40.39
C LYS A 645 50.51 -80.37 39.40
N GLU A 646 49.33 -80.16 38.82
CA GLU A 646 48.62 -81.14 37.99
C GLU A 646 48.64 -80.77 36.49
N GLY A 647 49.10 -79.56 36.16
CA GLY A 647 49.11 -79.11 34.77
C GLY A 647 50.14 -79.85 33.92
N THR A 648 49.77 -80.12 32.67
CA THR A 648 50.63 -80.80 31.70
C THR A 648 51.57 -79.80 31.04
N ARG A 649 52.88 -80.08 31.00
CA ARG A 649 53.83 -79.28 30.22
C ARG A 649 53.56 -79.45 28.73
N ILE A 650 53.55 -78.35 28.00
CA ILE A 650 53.21 -78.33 26.58
C ILE A 650 54.12 -77.39 25.80
N ASN A 651 54.15 -77.59 24.50
CA ASN A 651 54.69 -76.64 23.55
C ASN A 651 53.54 -75.82 22.99
N MET A 652 53.53 -74.49 23.22
CA MET A 652 52.40 -73.63 22.85
C MET A 652 52.08 -73.66 21.36
N ARG A 653 53.06 -73.91 20.49
CA ARG A 653 52.84 -73.98 19.02
C ARG A 653 51.89 -75.09 18.60
N ASP A 654 51.86 -76.17 19.36
CA ASP A 654 51.06 -77.36 19.06
C ASP A 654 49.63 -77.23 19.61
N GLU A 655 49.33 -76.15 20.34
CA GLU A 655 48.00 -75.89 20.87
C GLU A 655 47.10 -75.19 19.85
N PRO A 656 45.78 -75.46 19.83
CA PRO A 656 44.84 -74.84 18.90
C PRO A 656 44.77 -73.31 18.97
N ILE A 657 45.26 -72.71 20.07
CA ILE A 657 45.22 -71.27 20.30
C ILE A 657 46.49 -70.53 19.83
N SER A 658 47.50 -71.24 19.33
CA SER A 658 48.76 -70.64 18.84
C SER A 658 48.55 -69.62 17.73
N GLY A 659 47.59 -69.89 16.83
CA GLY A 659 47.25 -69.02 15.71
C GLY A 659 46.64 -67.66 16.06
N TYR A 660 46.31 -67.40 17.34
CA TYR A 660 45.83 -66.08 17.77
C TYR A 660 47.02 -65.13 17.99
N GLU A 661 46.98 -63.95 17.38
CA GLU A 661 48.07 -62.96 17.37
C GLU A 661 48.62 -62.64 18.78
N GLU A 662 47.73 -62.51 19.77
CA GLU A 662 48.09 -62.23 21.17
C GLU A 662 48.88 -63.38 21.83
N VAL A 663 48.63 -64.62 21.40
CA VAL A 663 49.30 -65.84 21.87
C VAL A 663 50.60 -66.05 21.12
N ALA A 664 50.62 -65.83 19.80
CA ALA A 664 51.78 -65.97 18.92
C ALA A 664 52.99 -65.16 19.43
N ALA A 665 52.76 -63.94 19.93
CA ALA A 665 53.80 -63.09 20.51
C ALA A 665 54.47 -63.69 21.78
N LEU A 666 53.79 -64.60 22.46
CA LEU A 666 54.20 -65.18 23.74
C LEU A 666 54.82 -66.57 23.61
N GLU A 667 54.56 -67.28 22.51
CA GLU A 667 54.91 -68.70 22.33
C GLU A 667 56.34 -69.06 22.70
N ARG A 668 57.31 -68.25 22.27
CA ARG A 668 58.75 -68.57 22.36
C ARG A 668 59.41 -68.13 23.68
N HIS A 669 58.70 -67.39 24.52
CA HIS A 669 59.30 -66.68 25.65
C HIS A 669 59.05 -67.35 27.01
N TYR A 670 58.22 -68.40 27.06
CA TYR A 670 57.76 -69.02 28.31
C TYR A 670 57.76 -70.54 28.23
N ASN A 671 57.98 -71.19 29.37
CA ASN A 671 57.69 -72.61 29.56
C ASN A 671 56.23 -72.77 29.98
N TRP A 672 55.43 -73.47 29.18
CA TRP A 672 53.99 -73.52 29.32
C TRP A 672 53.49 -74.78 30.00
N VAL A 673 52.50 -74.59 30.87
CA VAL A 673 51.74 -75.65 31.52
C VAL A 673 50.25 -75.40 31.24
N ARG A 674 49.49 -76.44 30.86
CA ARG A 674 48.05 -76.37 30.61
C ARG A 674 47.22 -77.22 31.58
N LEU A 675 46.02 -76.76 31.92
CA LEU A 675 44.97 -77.55 32.56
C LEU A 675 43.61 -77.11 32.04
N ALA A 676 42.66 -78.05 31.89
CA ALA A 676 41.32 -77.78 31.39
C ALA A 676 40.25 -78.13 32.44
N ASN A 677 39.15 -77.37 32.44
CA ASN A 677 37.85 -77.78 32.98
C ASN A 677 36.84 -77.93 31.83
N HIS A 678 35.55 -78.14 32.16
CA HIS A 678 34.52 -78.43 31.17
C HIS A 678 34.39 -77.35 30.08
N ARG A 679 34.64 -76.07 30.43
CA ARG A 679 34.50 -74.94 29.51
C ARG A 679 35.81 -74.27 29.12
N TYR A 680 36.77 -74.17 30.05
CA TYR A 680 37.97 -73.37 29.87
C TYR A 680 39.23 -74.22 29.92
N VAL A 681 40.16 -73.93 29.00
CA VAL A 681 41.55 -74.36 29.04
C VAL A 681 42.40 -73.19 29.52
N ILE A 682 43.20 -73.42 30.57
CA ILE A 682 44.02 -72.41 31.23
C ILE A 682 45.48 -72.79 31.01
N TYR A 683 46.25 -71.85 30.46
CA TYR A 683 47.67 -71.98 30.20
C TYR A 683 48.45 -71.00 31.08
N LEU A 684 49.48 -71.50 31.75
CA LEU A 684 50.40 -70.70 32.55
C LEU A 684 51.82 -70.84 31.99
N GLY A 685 52.37 -69.74 31.50
CA GLY A 685 53.73 -69.62 31.02
C GLY A 685 54.64 -69.06 32.10
N LYS A 686 55.83 -69.64 32.28
CA LYS A 686 56.90 -69.11 33.14
C LYS A 686 58.14 -68.80 32.31
N GLY A 687 58.51 -67.52 32.25
CA GLY A 687 59.65 -67.01 31.48
C GLY A 687 60.90 -66.79 32.31
N SER A 688 62.00 -66.39 31.67
CA SER A 688 63.22 -65.97 32.36
C SER A 688 62.99 -64.70 33.20
N LEU A 689 63.76 -64.53 34.28
CA LEU A 689 63.65 -63.41 35.24
C LEU A 689 62.30 -63.30 35.98
N GLY A 690 61.51 -64.38 36.05
CA GLY A 690 60.30 -64.43 36.88
C GLY A 690 59.03 -63.87 36.24
N LEU A 691 59.07 -63.56 34.94
CA LEU A 691 57.89 -63.20 34.16
C LEU A 691 56.90 -64.38 34.09
N GLN A 692 55.61 -64.10 34.24
CA GLN A 692 54.55 -65.09 34.05
C GLN A 692 53.54 -64.61 33.02
N ALA A 693 52.93 -65.53 32.29
CA ALA A 693 51.82 -65.24 31.39
C ALA A 693 50.68 -66.23 31.65
N LEU A 694 49.45 -65.75 31.66
CA LEU A 694 48.25 -66.57 31.82
C LEU A 694 47.36 -66.39 30.59
N ILE A 695 46.98 -67.50 29.97
CA ILE A 695 46.01 -67.52 28.87
C ILE A 695 44.81 -68.35 29.31
N VAL A 696 43.61 -67.82 29.14
CA VAL A 696 42.36 -68.55 29.34
C VAL A 696 41.66 -68.62 28.00
N ALA A 697 41.30 -69.81 27.57
CA ALA A 697 40.58 -70.05 26.32
C ALA A 697 39.34 -70.92 26.56
N ASP A 698 38.29 -70.70 25.78
CA ASP A 698 37.24 -71.69 25.55
C ASP A 698 37.63 -72.52 24.33
N LYS A 699 36.97 -73.65 24.07
CA LYS A 699 37.22 -74.56 22.94
C LYS A 699 37.22 -73.87 21.56
N LYS A 700 36.66 -72.66 21.44
CA LYS A 700 36.51 -71.92 20.18
C LYS A 700 37.27 -70.60 20.11
N ARG A 701 37.79 -70.08 21.22
CA ARG A 701 38.47 -68.77 21.24
C ARG A 701 39.27 -68.52 22.49
N VAL A 702 40.29 -67.67 22.39
CA VAL A 702 40.98 -67.08 23.53
C VAL A 702 40.03 -66.09 24.23
N ILE A 703 39.89 -66.22 25.55
CA ILE A 703 39.06 -65.34 26.38
C ILE A 703 39.90 -64.22 27.00
N SER A 704 41.10 -64.54 27.45
CA SER A 704 42.01 -63.54 28.00
C SER A 704 43.47 -63.98 27.91
N VAL A 705 44.35 -63.01 27.65
CA VAL A 705 45.81 -63.15 27.72
C VAL A 705 46.33 -62.11 28.71
N ARG A 706 47.10 -62.52 29.71
CA ARG A 706 47.64 -61.64 30.75
C ARG A 706 49.12 -61.91 30.96
N ARG A 707 49.89 -60.87 31.26
CA ARG A 707 51.31 -60.96 31.61
C ARG A 707 51.50 -60.34 32.99
N GLN A 708 52.29 -60.97 33.83
CA GLN A 708 52.64 -60.47 35.15
C GLN A 708 54.15 -60.25 35.23
N SER A 709 54.53 -59.03 35.61
CA SER A 709 55.93 -58.68 35.81
C SER A 709 56.45 -59.18 37.16
N PRO A 710 57.78 -59.30 37.35
CA PRO A 710 58.37 -59.68 38.62
C PRO A 710 58.02 -58.68 39.75
N LEU A 711 57.92 -57.39 39.41
CA LEU A 711 57.53 -56.32 40.34
C LEU A 711 56.09 -56.49 40.84
N ASP A 712 55.15 -56.86 39.97
CA ASP A 712 53.75 -57.07 40.35
C ASP A 712 53.60 -58.24 41.34
N ARG A 713 54.46 -59.26 41.22
CA ARG A 713 54.45 -60.41 42.13
C ARG A 713 55.00 -60.08 43.52
N ILE A 714 56.01 -59.22 43.60
CA ILE A 714 56.59 -58.75 44.86
C ILE A 714 55.62 -57.82 45.59
N LEU A 715 54.88 -56.98 44.85
CA LEU A 715 53.86 -56.08 45.39
C LEU A 715 52.55 -56.79 45.79
N GLY A 716 52.49 -58.11 45.68
CA GLY A 716 51.28 -58.89 46.01
C GLY A 716 50.08 -58.58 45.12
N ARG A 717 50.29 -57.98 43.94
CA ARG A 717 49.19 -57.68 43.01
C ARG A 717 48.69 -58.99 42.42
N SER A 718 47.41 -59.30 42.67
CA SER A 718 46.73 -60.43 42.05
C SER A 718 46.69 -60.25 40.53
N TRP A 719 46.41 -61.32 39.79
CA TRP A 719 46.20 -61.31 38.34
C TRP A 719 44.98 -60.47 37.89
N SER A 720 44.45 -59.58 38.73
CA SER A 720 43.29 -58.71 38.54
C SER A 720 43.47 -57.72 37.41
#